data_AF-A0A2G5IRI2-F1
#
_entry.id   AF-A0A2G5IRI2-F1
#
_cell.length_a   1.000
_cell.length_b   1.000
_cell.length_c   1.000
_cell.angle_alpha   90.00
_cell.angle_beta   90.00
_cell.angle_gamma   90.00
#
_symmetry.space_group_name_H-M   'P 1'
#
loop_
_entity.id
_entity.type
_entity.pdbx_description
1 polymer ?
#
loop_
_entity_poly.entity_id
_entity_poly.type
_entity_poly.pdbx_seq_one_letter_code
_entity_poly.pdbx_strand_id
1 'polypeptide(L)'
;MHSTSLRPVRRIPAIGVAVALAAGTLVALAPTAQAAAAAGADLPFTSVEAESATSTGTKIGPDYTQGTLASEASGRQAVRLTSGQRVAFTVPSAANAVNVSYSVPDGQSGTLDVYVNGTKLAKTLAVTSKYSYVDTGWIAGSKTHHLFDNARLLLGQNVQAGDKVAFQSTGTQVTVDVADFEQVADPVGQPAGSVSVTSKGADPSGQGDSTQAFRDAISSAQGGVVWIPPGEYKLTSSLSGVQNVTLQGAGSWHSVVRTSRFIDQSSSSGNVRIRDFAVIGEVTERVDSNPDNFVNGSLGPNSSVSGMWLQHLKVGLWLTGNNDNLIVENNRFLDMTADGLNLNGNARGVRVRNNFLRNQGDDALAMWSLYAPDTDSSFENNTITQPNLANGIAIYGGTDIAVKNNLVADTNALGSGIAISNQKFLDPFHPLAGTITVSGNTLVRAGAMNPNWNHPMGALRVDSYDSAIEANVSITGTTITDSPYSAFEFVSGSGRGYATKNITVDGATVDEAGTVVVQAESQGAATFRNVRATGVGAAGIYNCPYPTGSGVFTLTNGGGNSGWDSVWADCSTWPQPGSGIPDPDPNRNLAQGRPATATGSQDVYTPGKAVDGDANTYWESANNAFPQALTVDLGSTLAARRLVLKLPPASVWQARTQTLSVLGSTDGSSYSTVVASRDYRFDPATGNTVTVSLPSGTNLRYLRLQVTANTGWPAAQFSEVEAYLTS
;
A
#
# COMPACT_ATOMS: atom_id res chain seq x y z
N MET A 1 55.47 -23.42 53.50
CA MET A 1 55.74 -24.66 54.28
C MET A 1 54.49 -25.56 54.22
N HIS A 2 54.58 -26.80 54.70
CA HIS A 2 53.62 -27.94 54.63
C HIS A 2 52.10 -27.59 54.52
N SER A 3 51.24 -28.27 53.74
CA SER A 3 50.90 -29.72 53.73
C SER A 3 50.32 -30.17 55.09
N THR A 4 49.17 -30.86 55.26
CA THR A 4 48.18 -31.54 54.38
C THR A 4 46.82 -31.63 55.17
N SER A 5 45.69 -32.27 54.82
CA SER A 5 45.21 -33.21 53.77
C SER A 5 43.65 -33.35 53.77
N LEU A 6 43.11 -34.02 52.74
CA LEU A 6 41.96 -34.98 52.68
C LEU A 6 41.06 -35.22 53.93
N ARG A 7 39.77 -35.60 53.88
CA ARG A 7 38.67 -35.68 52.87
C ARG A 7 37.31 -35.91 53.63
N PRO A 8 36.12 -35.78 53.02
CA PRO A 8 34.81 -35.79 53.73
C PRO A 8 34.04 -37.13 53.67
N VAL A 9 32.93 -37.27 54.43
CA VAL A 9 31.64 -37.87 53.97
C VAL A 9 30.45 -37.64 54.94
N ARG A 10 29.30 -37.28 54.36
CA ARG A 10 27.87 -37.33 54.80
C ARG A 10 27.49 -37.70 56.25
N ARG A 11 26.51 -36.96 56.81
CA ARG A 11 25.06 -37.30 56.74
C ARG A 11 24.14 -36.09 57.03
N ILE A 12 22.84 -36.26 56.77
CA ILE A 12 21.77 -35.24 56.71
C ILE A 12 20.97 -35.24 58.02
N PRO A 13 20.39 -34.08 58.41
CA PRO A 13 18.99 -34.08 58.87
C PRO A 13 18.13 -33.06 58.09
N ALA A 14 16.81 -33.32 58.03
CA ALA A 14 15.83 -32.39 57.47
C ALA A 14 15.41 -31.32 58.49
N ILE A 15 14.89 -30.19 58.02
CA ILE A 15 14.29 -29.12 58.84
C ILE A 15 12.87 -28.86 58.33
N GLY A 16 11.94 -28.63 59.27
CA GLY A 16 10.52 -28.46 58.99
C GLY A 16 10.15 -27.08 58.41
N VAL A 17 8.95 -27.01 57.84
CA VAL A 17 8.39 -25.80 57.20
C VAL A 17 7.99 -24.76 58.25
N ALA A 18 8.46 -23.53 58.08
CA ALA A 18 7.86 -22.35 58.69
C ALA A 18 7.09 -21.57 57.61
N VAL A 19 5.81 -21.27 57.86
CA VAL A 19 4.97 -20.53 56.90
C VAL A 19 5.10 -19.03 57.18
N ALA A 20 5.54 -18.28 56.17
CA ALA A 20 5.48 -16.82 56.16
C ALA A 20 4.60 -16.36 54.99
N LEU A 21 3.52 -15.63 55.26
CA LEU A 21 2.72 -15.01 54.22
C LEU A 21 3.44 -13.77 53.66
N ALA A 22 4.04 -13.92 52.49
CA ALA A 22 4.48 -12.79 51.68
C ALA A 22 3.36 -12.41 50.70
N ALA A 23 2.83 -11.19 50.81
CA ALA A 23 1.86 -10.64 49.85
C ALA A 23 2.61 -10.26 48.55
N GLY A 24 2.78 -11.23 47.65
CA GLY A 24 3.47 -11.03 46.38
C GLY A 24 2.67 -10.14 45.44
N THR A 25 3.07 -8.87 45.30
CA THR A 25 2.59 -8.00 44.23
C THR A 25 3.08 -8.52 42.89
N LEU A 26 2.23 -9.25 42.18
CA LEU A 26 2.42 -9.64 40.78
C LEU A 26 2.39 -8.39 39.90
N VAL A 27 3.53 -7.71 39.79
CA VAL A 27 3.79 -6.78 38.69
C VAL A 27 3.88 -7.63 37.44
N ALA A 28 2.76 -7.74 36.72
CA ALA A 28 2.75 -8.26 35.37
C ALA A 28 3.57 -7.29 34.50
N LEU A 29 4.84 -7.64 34.26
CA LEU A 29 5.62 -7.03 33.20
C LEU A 29 4.88 -7.34 31.90
N ALA A 30 4.19 -6.33 31.35
CA ALA A 30 3.63 -6.41 30.01
C ALA A 30 4.76 -6.81 29.05
N PRO A 31 4.50 -7.68 28.05
CA PRO A 31 5.52 -8.03 27.07
C PRO A 31 6.04 -6.74 26.44
N THR A 32 7.32 -6.43 26.67
CA THR A 32 7.99 -5.32 26.01
C THR A 32 7.81 -5.50 24.51
N ALA A 33 7.28 -4.49 23.83
CA ALA A 33 7.02 -4.57 22.40
C ALA A 33 8.25 -5.13 21.69
N GLN A 34 8.07 -6.28 21.03
CA GLN A 34 9.12 -6.91 20.25
C GLN A 34 9.57 -5.85 19.24
N ALA A 35 10.82 -5.40 19.32
CA ALA A 35 11.33 -4.44 18.35
C ALA A 35 11.21 -5.09 16.96
N ALA A 36 10.29 -4.58 16.14
CA ALA A 36 10.07 -5.11 14.81
C ALA A 36 11.38 -4.99 14.04
N ALA A 37 11.76 -6.05 13.33
CA ALA A 37 12.83 -5.93 12.36
C ALA A 37 12.44 -4.84 11.36
N ALA A 38 13.38 -3.96 11.02
CA ALA A 38 13.11 -2.89 10.07
C ALA A 38 12.60 -3.49 8.75
N ALA A 39 11.42 -3.06 8.31
CA ALA A 39 10.88 -3.46 7.03
C ALA A 39 11.73 -2.88 5.88
N GLY A 40 11.71 -3.56 4.74
CA GLY A 40 12.57 -3.28 3.60
C GLY A 40 13.59 -4.38 3.35
N ALA A 41 14.47 -4.09 2.39
CA ALA A 41 15.64 -4.88 2.04
C ALA A 41 16.85 -4.49 2.89
N ASP A 42 17.69 -5.48 3.21
CA ASP A 42 19.06 -5.27 3.70
C ASP A 42 19.95 -4.87 2.51
N LEU A 43 20.50 -3.65 2.52
CA LEU A 43 21.12 -3.03 1.34
C LEU A 43 22.55 -2.57 1.66
N PRO A 44 23.52 -2.75 0.73
CA PRO A 44 24.93 -2.38 0.94
C PRO A 44 25.18 -0.86 0.84
N PHE A 45 24.12 -0.06 0.81
CA PHE A 45 24.15 1.38 0.63
C PHE A 45 23.24 2.10 1.63
N THR A 46 23.43 3.40 1.79
CA THR A 46 22.56 4.25 2.62
C THR A 46 22.18 5.51 1.88
N SER A 47 20.87 5.70 1.69
CA SER A 47 20.27 6.88 1.09
C SER A 47 20.30 8.08 2.05
N VAL A 48 20.53 9.28 1.52
CA VAL A 48 20.45 10.56 2.23
C VAL A 48 19.69 11.55 1.36
N GLU A 49 18.57 12.08 1.86
CA GLU A 49 17.71 13.02 1.14
C GLU A 49 18.41 14.39 0.99
N ALA A 50 18.38 14.99 -0.20
CA ALA A 50 19.16 16.19 -0.53
C ALA A 50 18.76 17.42 0.29
N GLU A 51 17.50 17.50 0.69
CA GLU A 51 16.92 18.57 1.48
C GLU A 51 17.16 18.44 2.99
N SER A 52 17.79 17.33 3.42
CA SER A 52 18.43 17.18 4.73
C SER A 52 19.90 17.66 4.72
N ALA A 53 20.51 17.74 3.53
CA ALA A 53 21.91 18.10 3.35
C ALA A 53 22.15 19.62 3.30
N THR A 54 23.41 20.04 3.44
CA THR A 54 23.77 21.46 3.36
C THR A 54 23.77 21.92 1.90
N SER A 55 23.02 22.98 1.57
CA SER A 55 22.86 23.41 0.17
C SER A 55 22.97 24.93 -0.02
N THR A 56 23.41 25.35 -1.21
CA THR A 56 23.28 26.73 -1.70
C THR A 56 22.19 26.88 -2.77
N GLY A 57 21.45 25.80 -3.06
CA GLY A 57 20.28 25.74 -3.93
C GLY A 57 18.96 26.10 -3.24
N THR A 58 17.84 25.86 -3.95
CA THR A 58 16.48 26.09 -3.44
C THR A 58 15.80 24.75 -3.14
N LYS A 59 15.39 24.54 -1.88
CA LYS A 59 14.53 23.41 -1.49
C LYS A 59 13.14 23.54 -2.13
N ILE A 60 12.56 22.43 -2.58
CA ILE A 60 11.18 22.31 -3.04
C ILE A 60 10.41 21.29 -2.18
N GLY A 61 9.07 21.35 -2.23
CA GLY A 61 8.18 20.45 -1.49
C GLY A 61 8.00 20.80 0.00
N PRO A 62 7.15 20.06 0.74
CA PRO A 62 6.47 18.84 0.29
C PRO A 62 5.24 19.17 -0.58
N ASP A 63 4.96 18.33 -1.57
CA ASP A 63 3.74 18.40 -2.38
C ASP A 63 3.32 16.98 -2.77
N TYR A 64 2.00 16.73 -2.83
CA TYR A 64 1.41 15.46 -3.28
C TYR A 64 0.60 15.64 -4.57
N THR A 65 0.58 16.83 -5.14
CA THR A 65 -0.16 17.16 -6.36
C THR A 65 0.40 16.38 -7.54
N GLN A 66 -0.37 15.40 -8.04
CA GLN A 66 0.00 14.51 -9.15
C GLN A 66 0.59 15.27 -10.34
N GLY A 67 1.78 14.85 -10.80
CA GLY A 67 2.50 15.44 -11.93
C GLY A 67 3.27 16.72 -11.57
N THR A 68 3.60 16.94 -10.29
CA THR A 68 4.55 17.97 -9.88
C THR A 68 5.92 17.37 -9.62
N LEU A 69 6.98 18.16 -9.84
CA LEU A 69 8.35 17.72 -9.56
C LEU A 69 8.60 17.43 -8.07
N ALA A 70 7.77 17.96 -7.16
CA ALA A 70 7.85 17.64 -5.74
C ALA A 70 7.07 16.35 -5.40
N SER A 71 5.96 16.03 -6.07
CA SER A 71 5.25 14.77 -5.81
C SER A 71 6.08 13.53 -6.16
N GLU A 72 6.96 13.61 -7.16
CA GLU A 72 7.81 12.48 -7.60
C GLU A 72 9.20 12.41 -6.93
N ALA A 73 9.50 13.28 -5.96
CA ALA A 73 10.73 13.23 -5.17
C ALA A 73 10.60 12.36 -3.91
N SER A 74 11.68 11.71 -3.47
CA SER A 74 11.76 11.02 -2.17
C SER A 74 11.43 12.02 -1.05
N GLY A 75 10.66 11.59 -0.04
CA GLY A 75 10.19 12.51 1.01
C GLY A 75 9.22 13.61 0.52
N ARG A 76 8.85 13.59 -0.77
CA ARG A 76 8.18 14.67 -1.52
C ARG A 76 8.97 15.98 -1.60
N GLN A 77 10.27 15.95 -1.36
CA GLN A 77 11.12 17.14 -1.29
C GLN A 77 12.42 16.94 -2.07
N ALA A 78 13.00 18.02 -2.58
CA ALA A 78 14.25 17.96 -3.31
C ALA A 78 14.97 19.32 -3.29
N VAL A 79 16.17 19.39 -3.87
CA VAL A 79 17.03 20.58 -3.88
C VAL A 79 17.41 20.97 -5.30
N ARG A 80 16.83 22.08 -5.79
CA ARG A 80 17.09 22.64 -7.11
C ARG A 80 18.35 23.50 -7.14
N LEU A 81 19.28 23.16 -8.04
CA LEU A 81 20.56 23.79 -8.28
C LEU A 81 20.57 24.47 -9.66
N THR A 82 20.90 25.76 -9.71
CA THR A 82 21.37 26.44 -10.92
C THR A 82 22.90 26.47 -10.99
N SER A 83 23.48 26.92 -12.10
CA SER A 83 24.95 27.00 -12.25
C SER A 83 25.60 27.78 -11.09
N GLY A 84 26.60 27.15 -10.47
CA GLY A 84 27.30 27.63 -9.28
C GLY A 84 26.70 27.16 -7.94
N GLN A 85 25.45 26.68 -7.92
CA GLN A 85 24.82 26.12 -6.71
C GLN A 85 25.20 24.65 -6.51
N ARG A 86 25.29 24.24 -5.23
CA ARG A 86 25.65 22.87 -4.83
C ARG A 86 24.80 22.36 -3.67
N VAL A 87 24.67 21.04 -3.58
CA VAL A 87 24.28 20.31 -2.36
C VAL A 87 25.49 19.52 -1.85
N ALA A 88 25.66 19.44 -0.53
CA ALA A 88 26.79 18.84 0.16
C ALA A 88 26.30 17.89 1.27
N PHE A 89 26.29 16.60 0.94
CA PHE A 89 25.90 15.52 1.82
C PHE A 89 26.94 15.27 2.91
N THR A 90 26.48 14.83 4.08
CA THR A 90 27.34 14.10 5.03
C THR A 90 27.29 12.64 4.65
N VAL A 91 28.44 12.04 4.39
CA VAL A 91 28.54 10.61 4.11
C VAL A 91 28.10 9.82 5.36
N PRO A 92 27.14 8.88 5.26
CA PRO A 92 26.56 8.20 6.43
C PRO A 92 27.39 7.00 6.92
N SER A 93 28.14 6.35 6.04
CA SER A 93 28.83 5.08 6.24
C SER A 93 30.10 5.03 5.36
N ALA A 94 30.91 3.97 5.44
CA ALA A 94 32.00 3.81 4.46
C ALA A 94 31.41 3.67 3.04
N ALA A 95 31.99 4.34 2.05
CA ALA A 95 31.53 4.27 0.66
C ALA A 95 32.66 4.57 -0.34
N ASN A 96 32.54 4.09 -1.57
CA ASN A 96 33.42 4.44 -2.70
C ASN A 96 32.66 4.68 -4.01
N ALA A 97 31.33 4.50 -3.97
CA ALA A 97 30.42 4.81 -5.05
C ALA A 97 29.26 5.65 -4.54
N VAL A 98 28.60 6.35 -5.46
CA VAL A 98 27.37 7.08 -5.19
C VAL A 98 26.40 6.91 -6.35
N ASN A 99 25.13 6.71 -6.03
CA ASN A 99 24.01 6.86 -6.95
C ASN A 99 23.21 8.10 -6.55
N VAL A 100 22.66 8.84 -7.51
CA VAL A 100 21.92 10.07 -7.25
C VAL A 100 20.65 10.06 -8.07
N SER A 101 19.51 10.14 -7.41
CA SER A 101 18.23 10.48 -8.02
C SER A 101 18.21 11.98 -8.32
N TYR A 102 17.87 12.36 -9.54
CA TYR A 102 17.88 13.75 -9.98
C TYR A 102 16.88 13.99 -11.11
N SER A 103 16.57 15.26 -11.36
CA SER A 103 15.80 15.72 -12.50
C SER A 103 16.51 16.91 -13.17
N VAL A 104 16.52 16.95 -14.50
CA VAL A 104 16.91 18.13 -15.31
C VAL A 104 15.77 18.45 -16.27
N PRO A 105 15.57 19.73 -16.66
CA PRO A 105 14.46 20.11 -17.53
C PRO A 105 14.44 19.32 -18.85
N ASP A 106 13.25 19.05 -19.38
CA ASP A 106 13.10 18.29 -20.62
C ASP A 106 13.89 18.88 -21.81
N GLY A 107 14.35 18.00 -22.69
CA GLY A 107 15.29 18.25 -23.78
C GLY A 107 16.72 18.57 -23.34
N GLN A 108 17.06 18.53 -22.03
CA GLN A 108 18.38 18.95 -21.53
C GLN A 108 19.21 17.81 -20.97
N SER A 109 20.53 18.03 -21.00
CA SER A 109 21.53 17.18 -20.36
C SER A 109 22.72 18.04 -19.92
N GLY A 110 23.64 17.46 -19.16
CA GLY A 110 24.81 18.15 -18.64
C GLY A 110 25.60 17.28 -17.66
N THR A 111 26.30 17.93 -16.74
CA THR A 111 27.02 17.23 -15.66
C THR A 111 26.92 17.98 -14.34
N LEU A 112 27.01 17.23 -13.24
CA LEU A 112 27.30 17.74 -11.91
C LEU A 112 28.80 17.56 -11.62
N ASP A 113 29.45 18.65 -11.21
CA ASP A 113 30.79 18.60 -10.63
C ASP A 113 30.74 17.89 -9.28
N VAL A 114 31.54 16.84 -9.11
CA VAL A 114 31.61 16.06 -7.86
C VAL A 114 32.83 16.51 -7.06
N TYR A 115 32.63 16.75 -5.76
CA TYR A 115 33.67 17.13 -4.81
C TYR A 115 33.70 16.16 -3.63
N VAL A 116 34.89 15.78 -3.18
CA VAL A 116 35.13 15.04 -1.92
C VAL A 116 35.94 15.95 -0.99
N ASN A 117 35.42 16.23 0.21
CA ASN A 117 36.03 17.11 1.22
C ASN A 117 36.51 18.47 0.64
N GLY A 118 35.72 19.04 -0.28
CA GLY A 118 36.02 20.30 -0.96
C GLY A 118 36.96 20.21 -2.16
N THR A 119 37.59 19.06 -2.42
CA THR A 119 38.44 18.82 -3.60
C THR A 119 37.60 18.29 -4.76
N LYS A 120 37.66 18.95 -5.93
CA LYS A 120 36.95 18.51 -7.14
C LYS A 120 37.56 17.21 -7.68
N LEU A 121 36.71 16.26 -8.05
CA LEU A 121 37.13 15.03 -8.73
C LEU A 121 37.36 15.27 -10.23
N ALA A 122 38.23 14.47 -10.85
CA ALA A 122 38.44 14.49 -12.30
C ALA A 122 37.23 13.94 -13.09
N LYS A 123 36.41 13.09 -12.44
CA LYS A 123 35.12 12.63 -12.99
C LYS A 123 34.00 13.58 -12.56
N THR A 124 33.02 13.74 -13.44
CA THR A 124 31.74 14.40 -13.14
C THR A 124 30.61 13.36 -13.23
N LEU A 125 29.46 13.65 -12.64
CA LEU A 125 28.27 12.82 -12.78
C LEU A 125 27.48 13.32 -13.99
N ALA A 126 27.18 12.46 -14.96
CA ALA A 126 26.35 12.81 -16.11
C ALA A 126 24.87 12.90 -15.69
N VAL A 127 24.13 13.87 -16.25
CA VAL A 127 22.72 14.09 -15.99
C VAL A 127 21.97 14.39 -17.30
N THR A 128 20.75 13.88 -17.46
CA THR A 128 19.97 13.93 -18.71
C THR A 128 18.46 13.81 -18.45
N SER A 129 17.61 14.45 -19.26
CA SER A 129 16.16 14.21 -19.23
C SER A 129 15.74 13.03 -20.12
N LYS A 130 16.67 12.43 -20.86
CA LYS A 130 16.39 11.48 -21.96
C LYS A 130 15.46 10.31 -21.58
N TYR A 131 15.57 9.81 -20.35
CA TYR A 131 14.78 8.67 -19.87
C TYR A 131 13.57 9.10 -19.04
N SER A 132 13.44 10.40 -18.77
CA SER A 132 12.39 11.02 -17.95
C SER A 132 11.25 11.58 -18.82
N TYR A 133 10.21 12.13 -18.18
CA TYR A 133 9.05 12.78 -18.84
C TYR A 133 8.23 11.82 -19.72
N VAL A 134 7.85 10.68 -19.17
CA VAL A 134 7.04 9.65 -19.84
C VAL A 134 5.56 10.07 -19.85
N ASP A 135 4.90 9.95 -21.00
CA ASP A 135 3.45 10.10 -21.18
C ASP A 135 2.78 8.73 -21.37
N THR A 136 1.74 8.43 -20.57
CA THR A 136 0.93 7.20 -20.69
C THR A 136 -0.55 7.50 -20.94
N GLY A 137 -0.85 8.33 -21.94
CA GLY A 137 -2.19 8.89 -22.19
C GLY A 137 -3.34 7.91 -22.50
N TRP A 138 -3.08 6.60 -22.61
CA TRP A 138 -4.10 5.55 -22.66
C TRP A 138 -4.52 5.04 -21.27
N ILE A 139 -3.72 5.31 -20.24
CA ILE A 139 -4.04 5.04 -18.84
C ILE A 139 -4.90 6.20 -18.32
N ALA A 140 -6.17 5.90 -18.03
CA ALA A 140 -7.15 6.91 -17.61
C ALA A 140 -6.68 7.64 -16.34
N GLY A 141 -6.67 8.98 -16.39
CA GLY A 141 -6.24 9.84 -15.29
C GLY A 141 -4.72 9.94 -15.09
N SER A 142 -3.91 9.33 -15.97
CA SER A 142 -2.47 9.57 -16.01
C SER A 142 -2.13 11.00 -16.48
N LYS A 143 -0.89 11.42 -16.22
CA LYS A 143 -0.26 12.67 -16.67
C LYS A 143 1.16 12.36 -17.14
N THR A 144 1.87 13.33 -17.70
CA THR A 144 3.33 13.26 -17.81
C THR A 144 3.95 13.04 -16.43
N HIS A 145 4.80 12.04 -16.31
CA HIS A 145 5.39 11.56 -15.06
C HIS A 145 6.82 11.04 -15.33
N HIS A 146 7.39 10.27 -14.40
CA HIS A 146 8.77 9.78 -14.50
C HIS A 146 9.74 10.96 -14.57
N LEU A 147 9.57 11.92 -13.67
CA LEU A 147 10.22 13.23 -13.73
C LEU A 147 11.70 13.20 -13.29
N PHE A 148 12.16 12.07 -12.77
CA PHE A 148 13.52 11.83 -12.27
C PHE A 148 14.24 10.72 -13.06
N ASP A 149 15.54 10.57 -12.80
CA ASP A 149 16.45 9.53 -13.30
C ASP A 149 17.54 9.24 -12.25
N ASN A 150 18.20 8.07 -12.28
CA ASN A 150 19.28 7.71 -11.36
C ASN A 150 20.66 7.67 -12.05
N ALA A 151 21.53 8.63 -11.71
CA ALA A 151 22.91 8.66 -12.20
C ALA A 151 23.91 8.11 -11.18
N ARG A 152 24.80 7.21 -11.61
CA ARG A 152 25.75 6.48 -10.74
C ARG A 152 27.23 6.73 -11.06
N LEU A 153 28.09 6.79 -10.04
CA LEU A 153 29.52 7.06 -10.17
C LEU A 153 30.39 6.36 -9.12
N LEU A 154 31.42 5.64 -9.58
CA LEU A 154 32.56 5.22 -8.74
C LEU A 154 33.51 6.42 -8.50
N LEU A 155 33.62 6.84 -7.24
CA LEU A 155 34.38 8.02 -6.78
C LEU A 155 35.90 7.88 -6.98
N GLY A 156 36.40 6.65 -7.12
CA GLY A 156 37.83 6.34 -7.28
C GLY A 156 38.65 6.42 -5.98
N GLN A 157 37.99 6.59 -4.84
CA GLN A 157 38.56 6.58 -3.50
C GLN A 157 37.49 6.13 -2.50
N ASN A 158 37.90 5.62 -1.33
CA ASN A 158 36.97 5.35 -0.23
C ASN A 158 36.80 6.62 0.62
N VAL A 159 35.56 7.05 0.85
CA VAL A 159 35.15 8.03 1.85
C VAL A 159 34.60 7.31 3.10
N GLN A 160 34.52 8.01 4.21
CA GLN A 160 34.08 7.48 5.52
C GLN A 160 32.92 8.29 6.10
N ALA A 161 32.24 7.72 7.10
CA ALA A 161 31.16 8.40 7.82
C ALA A 161 31.64 9.77 8.36
N GLY A 162 30.92 10.84 8.01
CA GLY A 162 31.28 12.22 8.35
C GLY A 162 31.99 13.01 7.24
N ASP A 163 32.56 12.36 6.22
CA ASP A 163 33.11 13.04 5.04
C ASP A 163 32.02 13.83 4.28
N LYS A 164 32.45 14.75 3.42
CA LYS A 164 31.55 15.57 2.60
C LYS A 164 31.69 15.21 1.12
N VAL A 165 30.63 14.65 0.54
CA VAL A 165 30.46 14.52 -0.91
C VAL A 165 29.48 15.60 -1.36
N ALA A 166 29.89 16.42 -2.32
CA ALA A 166 29.08 17.53 -2.83
C ALA A 166 28.95 17.51 -4.35
N PHE A 167 27.75 17.86 -4.82
CA PHE A 167 27.40 17.94 -6.24
C PHE A 167 27.05 19.38 -6.58
N GLN A 168 27.67 19.92 -7.62
CA GLN A 168 27.49 21.30 -8.06
C GLN A 168 27.08 21.37 -9.52
N SER A 169 26.02 22.11 -9.84
CA SER A 169 25.71 22.43 -11.24
C SER A 169 26.71 23.47 -11.76
N THR A 170 27.19 23.28 -12.98
CA THR A 170 28.06 24.24 -13.69
C THR A 170 27.39 24.87 -14.91
N GLY A 171 26.19 24.40 -15.30
CA GLY A 171 25.45 24.89 -16.45
C GLY A 171 23.97 24.54 -16.36
N THR A 172 23.63 23.33 -16.77
CA THR A 172 22.26 22.77 -16.74
C THR A 172 21.67 22.82 -15.33
N GLN A 173 20.41 23.23 -15.20
CA GLN A 173 19.70 23.19 -13.92
C GLN A 173 19.49 21.73 -13.52
N VAL A 174 19.76 21.40 -12.25
CA VAL A 174 19.55 20.04 -11.72
C VAL A 174 18.78 20.12 -10.40
N THR A 175 17.67 19.41 -10.29
CA THR A 175 17.00 19.14 -9.02
C THR A 175 17.52 17.82 -8.49
N VAL A 176 18.27 17.86 -7.40
CA VAL A 176 18.84 16.68 -6.74
C VAL A 176 17.84 16.23 -5.67
N ASP A 177 17.48 14.95 -5.70
CA ASP A 177 16.46 14.31 -4.86
C ASP A 177 17.12 13.55 -3.71
N VAL A 178 17.68 12.37 -3.97
CA VAL A 178 18.34 11.53 -2.96
C VAL A 178 19.71 11.03 -3.45
N ALA A 179 20.68 10.90 -2.55
CA ALA A 179 21.98 10.30 -2.84
C ALA A 179 22.19 9.02 -2.02
N ASP A 180 22.45 7.89 -2.70
CA ASP A 180 22.77 6.59 -2.12
C ASP A 180 24.28 6.38 -2.07
N PHE A 181 24.84 6.21 -0.87
CA PHE A 181 26.28 5.99 -0.66
C PHE A 181 26.57 4.50 -0.45
N GLU A 182 27.44 3.91 -1.27
CA GLU A 182 27.70 2.45 -1.31
C GLU A 182 29.20 2.12 -1.20
N GLN A 183 29.54 1.10 -0.40
CA GLN A 183 30.88 0.50 -0.40
C GLN A 183 30.93 -0.67 -1.38
N VAL A 184 31.20 -0.36 -2.64
CA VAL A 184 31.30 -1.35 -3.72
C VAL A 184 32.59 -2.16 -3.56
N ALA A 185 32.49 -3.48 -3.67
CA ALA A 185 33.63 -4.38 -3.66
C ALA A 185 34.45 -4.29 -4.96
N ASP A 186 35.74 -4.63 -4.88
CA ASP A 186 36.58 -4.82 -6.08
C ASP A 186 35.98 -5.88 -7.03
N PRO A 187 36.18 -5.76 -8.35
CA PRO A 187 35.61 -6.69 -9.32
C PRO A 187 36.08 -8.12 -9.07
N VAL A 188 35.15 -9.06 -8.92
CA VAL A 188 35.51 -10.46 -8.64
C VAL A 188 36.21 -11.12 -9.84
N GLY A 189 37.10 -12.08 -9.57
CA GLY A 189 37.85 -12.80 -10.60
C GLY A 189 37.01 -13.85 -11.32
N GLN A 190 37.42 -14.20 -12.55
CA GLN A 190 36.76 -15.24 -13.35
C GLN A 190 36.69 -16.59 -12.62
N PRO A 191 35.49 -17.20 -12.44
CA PRO A 191 35.36 -18.52 -11.84
C PRO A 191 36.08 -19.61 -12.64
N ALA A 192 36.77 -20.51 -11.96
CA ALA A 192 37.47 -21.63 -12.60
C ALA A 192 36.49 -22.51 -13.40
N GLY A 193 36.86 -22.86 -14.64
CA GLY A 193 36.02 -23.65 -15.55
C GLY A 193 34.90 -22.89 -16.27
N SER A 194 34.76 -21.57 -16.05
CA SER A 194 33.79 -20.74 -16.76
C SER A 194 34.23 -20.38 -18.19
N VAL A 195 33.26 -20.14 -19.08
CA VAL A 195 33.47 -19.67 -20.45
C VAL A 195 33.27 -18.15 -20.50
N SER A 196 34.34 -17.38 -20.74
CA SER A 196 34.22 -15.92 -20.88
C SER A 196 33.52 -15.53 -22.17
N VAL A 197 32.58 -14.59 -22.14
CA VAL A 197 31.98 -14.00 -23.37
C VAL A 197 33.05 -13.37 -24.27
N THR A 198 34.11 -12.78 -23.69
CA THR A 198 35.24 -12.24 -24.48
C THR A 198 36.06 -13.32 -25.17
N SER A 199 36.10 -14.56 -24.62
CA SER A 199 36.71 -15.72 -25.30
C SER A 199 35.88 -16.23 -26.49
N LYS A 200 34.64 -15.72 -26.64
CA LYS A 200 33.75 -15.91 -27.79
C LYS A 200 33.66 -14.67 -28.70
N GLY A 201 34.49 -13.66 -28.48
CA GLY A 201 34.55 -12.45 -29.30
C GLY A 201 33.62 -11.32 -28.88
N ALA A 202 33.06 -11.35 -27.66
CA ALA A 202 32.33 -10.19 -27.13
C ALA A 202 33.25 -8.99 -26.95
N ASP A 203 32.77 -7.80 -27.33
CA ASP A 203 33.49 -6.52 -27.21
C ASP A 203 33.18 -5.88 -25.83
N PRO A 204 34.17 -5.72 -24.93
CA PRO A 204 34.01 -5.08 -23.63
C PRO A 204 34.04 -3.54 -23.68
N SER A 205 34.15 -2.93 -24.87
CA SER A 205 34.10 -1.47 -25.09
C SER A 205 32.71 -0.94 -25.49
N GLY A 206 31.71 -1.81 -25.59
CA GLY A 206 30.32 -1.48 -25.89
C GLY A 206 30.04 -1.01 -27.32
N GLN A 207 31.04 -1.02 -28.22
CA GLN A 207 30.88 -0.49 -29.58
C GLN A 207 30.29 -1.55 -30.52
N GLY A 208 30.87 -2.75 -30.51
CA GLY A 208 30.45 -3.91 -31.28
C GLY A 208 29.32 -4.70 -30.61
N ASP A 209 28.49 -5.35 -31.44
CA ASP A 209 27.45 -6.25 -30.95
C ASP A 209 28.06 -7.55 -30.42
N SER A 210 27.76 -7.85 -29.16
CA SER A 210 28.21 -9.03 -28.43
C SER A 210 27.14 -10.12 -28.33
N THR A 211 25.92 -9.93 -28.87
CA THR A 211 24.82 -10.92 -28.75
C THR A 211 25.25 -12.32 -29.19
N GLN A 212 25.94 -12.48 -30.33
CA GLN A 212 26.33 -13.83 -30.78
C GLN A 212 27.38 -14.46 -29.88
N ALA A 213 28.36 -13.69 -29.38
CA ALA A 213 29.35 -14.18 -28.44
C ALA A 213 28.73 -14.64 -27.11
N PHE A 214 27.67 -13.97 -26.65
CA PHE A 214 26.87 -14.42 -25.50
C PHE A 214 26.13 -15.74 -25.79
N ARG A 215 25.47 -15.87 -26.95
CA ARG A 215 24.83 -17.13 -27.39
C ARG A 215 25.83 -18.29 -27.48
N ASP A 216 27.00 -18.06 -28.07
CA ASP A 216 28.07 -19.05 -28.22
C ASP A 216 28.69 -19.45 -26.87
N ALA A 217 28.76 -18.53 -25.91
CA ALA A 217 29.19 -18.82 -24.55
C ALA A 217 28.14 -19.68 -23.80
N ILE A 218 26.86 -19.32 -23.89
CA ILE A 218 25.74 -20.08 -23.29
C ILE A 218 25.67 -21.51 -23.81
N SER A 219 25.84 -21.68 -25.13
CA SER A 219 25.92 -22.99 -25.79
C SER A 219 27.12 -23.81 -25.30
N SER A 220 28.27 -23.15 -25.09
CA SER A 220 29.50 -23.80 -24.61
C SER A 220 29.55 -24.08 -23.11
N ALA A 221 28.64 -23.50 -22.32
CA ALA A 221 28.65 -23.53 -20.86
C ALA A 221 27.40 -24.18 -20.25
N GLN A 222 26.73 -25.06 -20.99
CA GLN A 222 25.61 -25.86 -20.48
C GLN A 222 26.03 -26.71 -19.27
N GLY A 223 25.28 -26.60 -18.17
CA GLY A 223 25.60 -27.16 -16.86
C GLY A 223 26.66 -26.38 -16.07
N GLY A 224 27.14 -25.24 -16.58
CA GLY A 224 28.26 -24.48 -16.03
C GLY A 224 28.03 -22.97 -15.96
N VAL A 225 29.12 -22.20 -16.13
CA VAL A 225 29.14 -20.74 -15.95
C VAL A 225 29.64 -20.05 -17.21
N VAL A 226 28.84 -19.13 -17.74
CA VAL A 226 29.28 -18.04 -18.62
C VAL A 226 29.79 -16.90 -17.75
N TRP A 227 31.00 -16.44 -18.05
CA TRP A 227 31.63 -15.31 -17.38
C TRP A 227 31.55 -14.04 -18.22
N ILE A 228 31.17 -12.93 -17.57
CA ILE A 228 31.11 -11.59 -18.14
C ILE A 228 32.17 -10.75 -17.40
N PRO A 229 33.37 -10.51 -17.98
CA PRO A 229 34.39 -9.67 -17.35
C PRO A 229 33.91 -8.24 -17.08
N PRO A 230 34.67 -7.41 -16.34
CA PRO A 230 34.46 -5.97 -16.31
C PRO A 230 34.50 -5.37 -17.73
N GLY A 231 33.61 -4.41 -18.01
CA GLY A 231 33.43 -3.82 -19.33
C GLY A 231 31.97 -3.52 -19.67
N GLU A 232 31.74 -2.87 -20.82
CA GLU A 232 30.40 -2.66 -21.38
C GLU A 232 30.19 -3.57 -22.60
N TYR A 233 29.04 -4.26 -22.68
CA TYR A 233 28.73 -5.22 -23.73
C TYR A 233 27.38 -4.89 -24.37
N LYS A 234 27.40 -4.43 -25.62
CA LYS A 234 26.18 -4.10 -26.37
C LYS A 234 25.54 -5.36 -26.95
N LEU A 235 24.24 -5.54 -26.74
CA LEU A 235 23.45 -6.66 -27.29
C LEU A 235 22.32 -6.10 -28.17
N THR A 236 22.35 -6.36 -29.48
CA THR A 236 21.35 -5.79 -30.43
C THR A 236 20.06 -6.61 -30.54
N SER A 237 20.08 -7.87 -30.11
CA SER A 237 18.91 -8.74 -30.08
C SER A 237 18.92 -9.64 -28.84
N SER A 238 17.73 -10.08 -28.44
CA SER A 238 17.52 -10.88 -27.22
C SER A 238 18.21 -12.25 -27.28
N LEU A 239 18.52 -12.75 -26.10
CA LEU A 239 18.91 -14.13 -25.85
C LEU A 239 17.64 -14.98 -25.68
N SER A 240 17.66 -16.19 -26.21
CA SER A 240 16.58 -17.17 -26.11
C SER A 240 17.17 -18.58 -26.07
N GLY A 241 16.41 -19.54 -25.57
CA GLY A 241 16.95 -20.87 -25.24
C GLY A 241 17.90 -20.85 -24.04
N VAL A 242 17.86 -19.80 -23.22
CA VAL A 242 18.63 -19.70 -21.97
C VAL A 242 18.07 -20.71 -20.97
N GLN A 243 18.88 -21.72 -20.68
CA GLN A 243 18.55 -22.83 -19.79
C GLN A 243 19.84 -23.47 -19.26
N ASN A 244 19.75 -24.11 -18.09
CA ASN A 244 20.82 -24.91 -17.49
C ASN A 244 22.20 -24.22 -17.51
N VAL A 245 22.26 -22.94 -17.12
CA VAL A 245 23.45 -22.11 -17.24
C VAL A 245 23.47 -21.00 -16.19
N THR A 246 24.66 -20.69 -15.67
CA THR A 246 24.89 -19.47 -14.88
C THR A 246 25.47 -18.38 -15.79
N LEU A 247 24.85 -17.22 -15.86
CA LEU A 247 25.44 -15.98 -16.36
C LEU A 247 25.96 -15.21 -15.15
N GLN A 248 27.29 -15.04 -15.03
CA GLN A 248 27.90 -14.33 -13.91
C GLN A 248 28.82 -13.20 -14.39
N GLY A 249 28.64 -12.00 -13.83
CA GLY A 249 29.56 -10.87 -14.00
C GLY A 249 30.53 -10.66 -12.83
N ALA A 250 31.33 -9.60 -12.93
CA ALA A 250 32.31 -9.22 -11.92
C ALA A 250 31.75 -8.33 -10.79
N GLY A 251 30.44 -8.13 -10.74
CA GLY A 251 29.72 -7.15 -9.92
C GLY A 251 29.00 -6.13 -10.81
N SER A 252 27.79 -5.72 -10.43
CA SER A 252 26.90 -4.86 -11.23
C SER A 252 27.35 -3.39 -11.37
N TRP A 253 28.45 -3.00 -10.73
CA TRP A 253 29.17 -1.74 -11.00
C TRP A 253 30.29 -1.88 -12.03
N HIS A 254 30.70 -3.11 -12.36
CA HIS A 254 31.91 -3.41 -13.15
C HIS A 254 31.59 -4.07 -14.51
N SER A 255 30.62 -4.99 -14.54
CA SER A 255 30.13 -5.65 -15.74
C SER A 255 28.78 -5.06 -16.14
N VAL A 256 28.69 -4.46 -17.32
CA VAL A 256 27.48 -3.77 -17.80
C VAL A 256 27.08 -4.32 -19.18
N VAL A 257 25.83 -4.73 -19.32
CA VAL A 257 25.23 -5.09 -20.61
C VAL A 257 24.32 -3.96 -21.06
N ARG A 258 24.51 -3.49 -22.30
CA ARG A 258 23.73 -2.42 -22.92
C ARG A 258 22.70 -3.03 -23.88
N THR A 259 21.44 -3.13 -23.45
CA THR A 259 20.33 -3.60 -24.28
C THR A 259 18.97 -3.33 -23.65
N SER A 260 17.99 -2.96 -24.48
CA SER A 260 16.58 -2.87 -24.08
C SER A 260 15.83 -4.22 -24.10
N ARG A 261 16.45 -5.31 -24.59
CA ARG A 261 15.83 -6.65 -24.70
C ARG A 261 16.86 -7.75 -24.40
N PHE A 262 16.99 -8.15 -23.15
CA PHE A 262 18.06 -9.10 -22.76
C PHE A 262 17.68 -10.57 -22.94
N ILE A 263 16.60 -11.05 -22.31
CA ILE A 263 16.05 -12.41 -22.51
C ILE A 263 14.59 -12.34 -22.95
N ASP A 264 14.24 -13.07 -24.00
CA ASP A 264 12.87 -13.20 -24.50
C ASP A 264 12.59 -14.65 -24.95
N GLN A 265 11.83 -15.40 -24.15
CA GLN A 265 11.49 -16.80 -24.43
C GLN A 265 10.27 -17.27 -23.62
N SER A 266 9.33 -17.98 -24.26
CA SER A 266 8.09 -18.44 -23.61
C SER A 266 8.23 -19.66 -22.70
N SER A 267 9.37 -20.35 -22.71
CA SER A 267 9.66 -21.48 -21.84
C SER A 267 11.18 -21.68 -21.67
N SER A 268 11.55 -22.45 -20.65
CA SER A 268 12.92 -22.93 -20.41
C SER A 268 12.88 -24.26 -19.65
N SER A 269 13.90 -25.10 -19.78
CA SER A 269 14.08 -26.26 -18.88
C SER A 269 14.60 -25.88 -17.50
N GLY A 270 14.86 -24.59 -17.25
CA GLY A 270 15.17 -24.05 -15.92
C GLY A 270 16.64 -24.15 -15.55
N ASN A 271 16.91 -24.11 -14.23
CA ASN A 271 18.26 -24.06 -13.67
C ASN A 271 19.14 -22.91 -14.22
N VAL A 272 18.52 -21.80 -14.64
CA VAL A 272 19.22 -20.57 -15.01
C VAL A 272 19.67 -19.86 -13.72
N ARG A 273 20.86 -19.27 -13.71
CA ARG A 273 21.26 -18.30 -12.67
C ARG A 273 21.77 -17.04 -13.37
N ILE A 274 21.19 -15.87 -13.12
CA ILE A 274 21.65 -14.60 -13.68
C ILE A 274 22.15 -13.75 -12.52
N ARG A 275 23.45 -13.42 -12.46
CA ARG A 275 23.99 -12.69 -11.32
C ARG A 275 25.18 -11.79 -11.57
N ASP A 276 25.35 -10.81 -10.69
CA ASP A 276 26.55 -9.99 -10.55
C ASP A 276 26.89 -9.12 -11.80
N PHE A 277 25.91 -8.68 -12.59
CA PHE A 277 26.11 -7.66 -13.64
C PHE A 277 24.94 -6.66 -13.73
N ALA A 278 25.15 -5.56 -14.45
CA ALA A 278 24.09 -4.63 -14.80
C ALA A 278 23.50 -4.94 -16.18
N VAL A 279 22.20 -4.72 -16.35
CA VAL A 279 21.56 -4.56 -17.66
C VAL A 279 20.94 -3.17 -17.69
N ILE A 280 21.48 -2.30 -18.54
CA ILE A 280 21.00 -0.93 -18.71
C ILE A 280 20.53 -0.80 -20.15
N GLY A 281 19.24 -0.51 -20.31
CA GLY A 281 18.61 -0.33 -21.61
C GLY A 281 18.74 1.08 -22.15
N GLU A 282 17.90 1.35 -23.15
CA GLU A 282 17.81 2.61 -23.88
C GLU A 282 16.33 3.01 -24.05
N VAL A 283 15.44 2.55 -23.15
CA VAL A 283 14.00 2.80 -23.22
C VAL A 283 13.66 4.18 -22.66
N THR A 284 12.87 4.94 -23.42
CA THR A 284 12.48 6.34 -23.10
C THR A 284 10.96 6.55 -23.17
N GLU A 285 10.20 5.49 -23.36
CA GLU A 285 8.74 5.49 -23.53
C GLU A 285 8.16 4.17 -23.01
N ARG A 286 6.85 4.11 -22.80
CA ARG A 286 6.15 2.86 -22.46
C ARG A 286 5.38 2.37 -23.68
N VAL A 287 5.85 1.27 -24.30
CA VAL A 287 5.12 0.60 -25.38
C VAL A 287 4.66 -0.76 -24.88
N ASP A 288 3.41 -0.86 -24.43
CA ASP A 288 2.88 -2.07 -23.78
C ASP A 288 3.03 -3.32 -24.65
N SER A 289 2.85 -3.19 -25.97
CA SER A 289 3.00 -4.28 -26.95
C SER A 289 4.43 -4.76 -27.21
N ASN A 290 5.45 -4.04 -26.74
CA ASN A 290 6.85 -4.41 -26.95
C ASN A 290 7.42 -5.19 -25.74
N PRO A 291 8.25 -6.22 -25.96
CA PRO A 291 9.02 -6.89 -24.91
C PRO A 291 10.33 -6.13 -24.61
N ASP A 292 10.26 -4.82 -24.37
CA ASP A 292 11.39 -3.93 -24.05
C ASP A 292 11.91 -4.13 -22.61
N ASN A 293 12.19 -5.38 -22.25
CA ASN A 293 12.38 -5.86 -20.89
C ASN A 293 13.76 -6.52 -20.67
N PHE A 294 14.21 -6.64 -19.42
CA PHE A 294 15.38 -7.47 -19.09
C PHE A 294 15.06 -8.97 -19.20
N VAL A 295 13.92 -9.40 -18.65
CA VAL A 295 13.35 -10.74 -18.91
C VAL A 295 11.91 -10.61 -19.39
N ASN A 296 11.61 -11.28 -20.50
CA ASN A 296 10.27 -11.49 -21.00
C ASN A 296 9.98 -13.00 -21.11
N GLY A 297 8.96 -13.47 -20.40
CA GLY A 297 8.53 -14.87 -20.41
C GLY A 297 9.11 -15.72 -19.27
N SER A 298 9.85 -16.78 -19.61
CA SER A 298 10.22 -17.85 -18.67
C SER A 298 11.73 -18.07 -18.53
N LEU A 299 12.21 -18.03 -17.29
CA LEU A 299 13.54 -18.52 -16.91
C LEU A 299 13.53 -20.02 -16.55
N GLY A 300 12.37 -20.67 -16.54
CA GLY A 300 12.21 -22.07 -16.20
C GLY A 300 12.32 -22.36 -14.69
N PRO A 301 12.05 -23.61 -14.28
CA PRO A 301 12.00 -24.00 -12.87
C PRO A 301 13.36 -23.98 -12.17
N ASN A 302 13.34 -23.66 -10.87
CA ASN A 302 14.52 -23.63 -9.97
C ASN A 302 15.64 -22.70 -10.47
N SER A 303 15.25 -21.60 -11.13
CA SER A 303 16.14 -20.55 -11.62
C SER A 303 16.32 -19.42 -10.57
N SER A 304 17.30 -18.54 -10.78
CA SER A 304 17.52 -17.39 -9.89
C SER A 304 18.07 -16.15 -10.60
N VAL A 305 17.77 -14.97 -10.07
CA VAL A 305 18.30 -13.66 -10.51
C VAL A 305 18.79 -12.87 -9.30
N SER A 306 20.08 -12.55 -9.20
CA SER A 306 20.60 -11.87 -8.01
C SER A 306 21.80 -10.93 -8.17
N GLY A 307 21.89 -9.91 -7.31
CA GLY A 307 22.97 -8.91 -7.34
C GLY A 307 22.91 -7.94 -8.53
N MET A 308 21.83 -7.96 -9.32
CA MET A 308 21.71 -7.23 -10.57
C MET A 308 21.48 -5.72 -10.36
N TRP A 309 21.81 -4.95 -11.39
CA TRP A 309 21.38 -3.57 -11.55
C TRP A 309 20.59 -3.48 -12.87
N LEU A 310 19.30 -3.21 -12.80
CA LEU A 310 18.39 -3.16 -13.94
C LEU A 310 17.89 -1.73 -14.09
N GLN A 311 18.04 -1.12 -15.27
CA GLN A 311 17.74 0.30 -15.49
C GLN A 311 17.37 0.63 -16.94
N HIS A 312 16.53 1.65 -17.18
CA HIS A 312 16.15 2.16 -18.51
C HIS A 312 15.52 1.10 -19.42
N LEU A 313 14.58 0.34 -18.86
CA LEU A 313 13.79 -0.70 -19.51
C LEU A 313 12.30 -0.36 -19.37
N LYS A 314 11.42 -1.05 -20.11
CA LYS A 314 9.97 -0.97 -19.87
C LYS A 314 9.62 -1.70 -18.59
N VAL A 315 9.99 -2.98 -18.49
CA VAL A 315 9.83 -3.80 -17.30
C VAL A 315 11.14 -4.54 -16.99
N GLY A 316 11.49 -4.67 -15.71
CA GLY A 316 12.62 -5.49 -15.29
C GLY A 316 12.39 -6.96 -15.63
N LEU A 317 11.42 -7.59 -14.98
CA LEU A 317 11.03 -8.99 -15.26
C LEU A 317 9.52 -9.11 -15.49
N TRP A 318 9.10 -9.32 -16.74
CA TRP A 318 7.72 -9.65 -17.11
C TRP A 318 7.62 -11.17 -17.27
N LEU A 319 7.18 -11.85 -16.22
CA LEU A 319 7.30 -13.31 -16.08
C LEU A 319 5.99 -14.01 -16.42
N THR A 320 6.04 -14.96 -17.35
CA THR A 320 4.93 -15.83 -17.76
C THR A 320 5.42 -17.27 -17.97
N GLY A 321 4.52 -18.24 -17.93
CA GLY A 321 4.87 -19.64 -18.17
C GLY A 321 5.46 -20.34 -16.94
N ASN A 322 6.53 -21.13 -17.12
CA ASN A 322 7.01 -22.10 -16.12
C ASN A 322 8.15 -21.58 -15.23
N ASN A 323 7.88 -20.61 -14.35
CA ASN A 323 8.88 -19.99 -13.46
C ASN A 323 8.93 -20.62 -12.03
N ASP A 324 8.56 -21.89 -11.89
CA ASP A 324 8.42 -22.59 -10.59
C ASP A 324 9.67 -22.48 -9.70
N ASN A 325 9.50 -22.09 -8.43
CA ASN A 325 10.57 -21.86 -7.44
C ASN A 325 11.64 -20.83 -7.85
N LEU A 326 11.34 -19.90 -8.77
CA LEU A 326 12.24 -18.80 -9.11
C LEU A 326 12.53 -17.91 -7.88
N ILE A 327 13.81 -17.58 -7.67
CA ILE A 327 14.25 -16.62 -6.65
C ILE A 327 14.81 -15.36 -7.32
N VAL A 328 14.25 -14.19 -7.01
CA VAL A 328 14.73 -12.88 -7.48
C VAL A 328 15.16 -12.07 -6.26
N GLU A 329 16.47 -11.95 -6.01
CA GLU A 329 16.99 -11.39 -4.76
C GLU A 329 18.21 -10.46 -4.86
N ASN A 330 18.31 -9.48 -3.95
CA ASN A 330 19.46 -8.56 -3.89
C ASN A 330 19.68 -7.72 -5.17
N ASN A 331 18.64 -7.49 -5.96
CA ASN A 331 18.71 -6.69 -7.19
C ASN A 331 18.28 -5.23 -6.95
N ARG A 332 18.69 -4.33 -7.85
CA ARG A 332 18.18 -2.96 -7.97
C ARG A 332 17.38 -2.82 -9.26
N PHE A 333 16.19 -2.24 -9.17
CA PHE A 333 15.32 -1.87 -10.29
C PHE A 333 15.17 -0.34 -10.24
N LEU A 334 15.65 0.35 -11.27
CA LEU A 334 15.64 1.81 -11.34
C LEU A 334 15.06 2.25 -12.68
N ASP A 335 14.36 3.38 -12.72
CA ASP A 335 14.00 4.10 -13.96
C ASP A 335 13.38 3.17 -15.03
N MET A 336 12.26 2.55 -14.66
CA MET A 336 11.46 1.65 -15.51
C MET A 336 10.23 2.40 -16.04
N THR A 337 9.91 2.30 -17.33
CA THR A 337 8.73 3.02 -17.88
C THR A 337 7.40 2.33 -17.59
N ALA A 338 7.41 1.15 -16.97
CA ALA A 338 6.29 0.44 -16.36
C ALA A 338 6.76 -0.32 -15.09
N ASP A 339 6.23 -1.52 -14.85
CA ASP A 339 6.47 -2.37 -13.69
C ASP A 339 7.97 -2.63 -13.40
N GLY A 340 8.33 -2.81 -12.13
CA GLY A 340 9.66 -3.36 -11.77
C GLY A 340 9.74 -4.86 -12.09
N LEU A 341 8.80 -5.63 -11.55
CA LEU A 341 8.60 -7.05 -11.84
C LEU A 341 7.12 -7.40 -11.78
N ASN A 342 6.63 -8.16 -12.77
CA ASN A 342 5.28 -8.69 -12.83
C ASN A 342 5.30 -10.22 -12.94
N LEU A 343 4.63 -10.91 -12.00
CA LEU A 343 4.29 -12.33 -12.11
C LEU A 343 2.94 -12.44 -12.82
N ASN A 344 2.96 -12.53 -14.14
CA ASN A 344 1.76 -12.55 -14.99
C ASN A 344 1.33 -14.01 -15.25
N GLY A 345 0.85 -14.66 -14.18
CA GLY A 345 0.20 -15.95 -14.21
C GLY A 345 1.13 -17.17 -14.16
N ASN A 346 0.59 -18.25 -13.57
CA ASN A 346 1.25 -19.54 -13.37
C ASN A 346 2.55 -19.52 -12.53
N ALA A 347 2.86 -18.45 -11.80
CA ALA A 347 3.97 -18.47 -10.85
C ALA A 347 3.69 -19.46 -9.70
N ARG A 348 4.68 -20.28 -9.33
CA ARG A 348 4.54 -21.34 -8.32
C ARG A 348 5.72 -21.28 -7.36
N GLY A 349 5.48 -20.99 -6.08
CA GLY A 349 6.54 -20.89 -5.07
C GLY A 349 7.59 -19.81 -5.32
N VAL A 350 7.30 -18.81 -6.16
CA VAL A 350 8.26 -17.76 -6.57
C VAL A 350 8.52 -16.82 -5.40
N ARG A 351 9.78 -16.41 -5.21
CA ARG A 351 10.16 -15.45 -4.16
C ARG A 351 10.93 -14.26 -4.73
N VAL A 352 10.34 -13.08 -4.61
CA VAL A 352 11.00 -11.80 -4.93
C VAL A 352 11.33 -11.14 -3.60
N ARG A 353 12.62 -11.08 -3.24
CA ARG A 353 13.01 -10.67 -1.89
C ARG A 353 14.28 -9.83 -1.81
N ASN A 354 14.37 -8.94 -0.82
CA ASN A 354 15.59 -8.16 -0.58
C ASN A 354 16.04 -7.35 -1.82
N ASN A 355 15.09 -6.88 -2.64
CA ASN A 355 15.37 -6.01 -3.78
C ASN A 355 15.09 -4.55 -3.43
N PHE A 356 15.78 -3.63 -4.12
CA PHE A 356 15.50 -2.20 -4.09
C PHE A 356 14.85 -1.75 -5.40
N LEU A 357 13.80 -0.93 -5.30
CA LEU A 357 13.02 -0.42 -6.43
C LEU A 357 12.79 1.09 -6.26
N ARG A 358 13.17 1.90 -7.26
CA ARG A 358 12.90 3.34 -7.33
C ARG A 358 12.50 3.76 -8.74
N ASN A 359 11.53 4.67 -8.89
CA ASN A 359 11.14 5.28 -10.17
C ASN A 359 10.63 4.23 -11.17
N GLN A 360 9.45 3.66 -10.89
CA GLN A 360 8.73 2.70 -11.76
C GLN A 360 7.46 3.36 -12.31
N GLY A 361 7.26 3.30 -13.64
CA GLY A 361 6.11 3.89 -14.35
C GLY A 361 4.79 3.12 -14.22
N ASP A 362 4.74 2.11 -13.35
CA ASP A 362 3.54 1.37 -12.92
C ASP A 362 3.88 0.62 -11.61
N ASP A 363 3.06 -0.37 -11.24
CA ASP A 363 3.24 -1.28 -10.11
C ASP A 363 4.68 -1.78 -9.95
N ALA A 364 5.37 -1.34 -8.89
CA ALA A 364 6.78 -1.67 -8.72
C ALA A 364 7.01 -3.18 -8.54
N LEU A 365 6.14 -3.86 -7.79
CA LEU A 365 6.03 -5.33 -7.78
C LEU A 365 4.57 -5.77 -7.95
N ALA A 366 4.27 -6.51 -9.02
CA ALA A 366 2.93 -7.00 -9.34
C ALA A 366 2.86 -8.54 -9.38
N MET A 367 1.74 -9.10 -8.90
CA MET A 367 1.26 -10.42 -9.32
C MET A 367 -0.07 -10.23 -10.03
N TRP A 368 -0.22 -10.79 -11.23
CA TRP A 368 -1.44 -10.74 -12.01
C TRP A 368 -1.79 -12.14 -12.51
N SER A 369 -2.73 -12.77 -11.81
CA SER A 369 -3.15 -14.16 -12.05
C SER A 369 -4.06 -14.32 -13.28
N LEU A 370 -3.55 -13.89 -14.43
CA LEU A 370 -4.11 -14.12 -15.75
C LEU A 370 -3.69 -15.51 -16.27
N TYR A 371 -4.55 -16.15 -17.07
CA TYR A 371 -4.39 -17.50 -17.62
C TYR A 371 -4.42 -18.65 -16.59
N ALA A 372 -3.62 -18.58 -15.52
CA ALA A 372 -3.58 -19.53 -14.41
C ALA A 372 -3.20 -18.81 -13.10
N PRO A 373 -3.68 -19.26 -11.93
CA PRO A 373 -3.38 -18.61 -10.67
C PRO A 373 -1.89 -18.69 -10.35
N ASP A 374 -1.35 -17.58 -9.86
CA ASP A 374 -0.10 -17.59 -9.12
C ASP A 374 -0.36 -18.23 -7.76
N THR A 375 0.56 -19.08 -7.28
CA THR A 375 0.35 -19.96 -6.12
C THR A 375 1.61 -20.02 -5.25
N ASP A 376 1.44 -20.04 -3.93
CA ASP A 376 2.53 -20.15 -2.92
C ASP A 376 3.65 -19.08 -3.08
N SER A 377 3.37 -18.01 -3.82
CA SER A 377 4.38 -17.03 -4.25
C SER A 377 4.41 -15.82 -3.32
N SER A 378 5.57 -15.16 -3.22
CA SER A 378 5.80 -14.17 -2.15
C SER A 378 6.74 -13.03 -2.51
N PHE A 379 6.39 -11.84 -2.01
CA PHE A 379 7.20 -10.63 -2.03
C PHE A 379 7.63 -10.32 -0.60
N GLU A 380 8.90 -10.58 -0.28
CA GLU A 380 9.43 -10.60 1.10
C GLU A 380 10.60 -9.62 1.26
N ASN A 381 10.55 -8.67 2.21
CA ASN A 381 11.68 -7.79 2.51
C ASN A 381 12.20 -6.95 1.31
N ASN A 382 11.33 -6.38 0.47
CA ASN A 382 11.74 -5.44 -0.59
C ASN A 382 11.59 -3.98 -0.12
N THR A 383 12.43 -3.08 -0.62
CA THR A 383 12.29 -1.62 -0.44
C THR A 383 11.87 -1.00 -1.77
N ILE A 384 10.74 -0.29 -1.77
CA ILE A 384 10.14 0.39 -2.92
C ILE A 384 9.98 1.87 -2.56
N THR A 385 10.32 2.78 -3.46
CA THR A 385 10.04 4.22 -3.34
C THR A 385 9.68 4.83 -4.69
N GLN A 386 8.72 5.76 -4.72
CA GLN A 386 8.33 6.48 -5.94
C GLN A 386 7.98 5.58 -7.16
N PRO A 387 6.93 4.74 -7.09
CA PRO A 387 6.17 4.37 -8.29
C PRO A 387 5.43 5.62 -8.79
N ASN A 388 5.64 6.01 -10.04
CA ASN A 388 5.16 7.29 -10.61
C ASN A 388 3.63 7.32 -10.77
N LEU A 389 3.02 6.15 -10.91
CA LEU A 389 1.57 5.90 -10.88
C LEU A 389 1.33 4.47 -10.37
N ALA A 390 0.06 4.14 -10.10
CA ALA A 390 -0.34 2.85 -9.54
C ALA A 390 0.32 2.56 -8.17
N ASN A 391 0.71 1.32 -7.90
CA ASN A 391 0.97 0.84 -6.54
C ASN A 391 2.47 0.58 -6.25
N GLY A 392 2.83 0.52 -4.97
CA GLY A 392 4.12 -0.07 -4.58
C GLY A 392 4.13 -1.58 -4.77
N ILE A 393 3.11 -2.25 -4.22
CA ILE A 393 2.88 -3.68 -4.43
C ILE A 393 1.42 -3.91 -4.81
N ALA A 394 1.17 -4.69 -5.86
CA ALA A 394 -0.18 -5.10 -6.26
C ALA A 394 -0.31 -6.61 -6.41
N ILE A 395 -1.35 -7.18 -5.80
CA ILE A 395 -1.72 -8.60 -5.92
C ILE A 395 -3.12 -8.65 -6.55
N TYR A 396 -3.17 -8.91 -7.86
CA TYR A 396 -4.40 -9.10 -8.63
C TYR A 396 -4.69 -10.60 -8.76
N GLY A 397 -5.55 -11.11 -7.89
CA GLY A 397 -5.90 -12.53 -7.85
C GLY A 397 -4.81 -13.43 -7.24
N GLY A 398 -4.88 -14.73 -7.53
CA GLY A 398 -3.90 -15.71 -7.07
C GLY A 398 -4.29 -16.43 -5.76
N THR A 399 -3.48 -17.42 -5.36
CA THR A 399 -3.80 -18.37 -4.27
C THR A 399 -2.65 -18.46 -3.26
N ASP A 400 -2.97 -18.34 -1.97
CA ASP A 400 -2.01 -18.49 -0.86
C ASP A 400 -0.74 -17.60 -0.99
N ILE A 401 -0.96 -16.35 -1.43
CA ILE A 401 0.07 -15.34 -1.70
C ILE A 401 0.53 -14.63 -0.42
N ALA A 402 1.80 -14.24 -0.37
CA ALA A 402 2.38 -13.52 0.78
C ALA A 402 3.13 -12.22 0.42
N VAL A 403 2.79 -11.13 1.11
CA VAL A 403 3.47 -9.82 1.03
C VAL A 403 4.01 -9.49 2.43
N LYS A 404 5.31 -9.69 2.66
CA LYS A 404 5.93 -9.66 3.99
C LYS A 404 7.07 -8.65 4.13
N ASN A 405 7.11 -7.93 5.24
CA ASN A 405 8.24 -7.10 5.68
C ASN A 405 8.74 -6.08 4.64
N ASN A 406 7.94 -5.66 3.66
CA ASN A 406 8.35 -4.72 2.64
C ASN A 406 8.25 -3.28 3.17
N LEU A 407 9.17 -2.41 2.76
CA LEU A 407 9.07 -0.97 2.94
C LEU A 407 8.58 -0.38 1.62
N VAL A 408 7.47 0.34 1.65
CA VAL A 408 6.95 1.09 0.49
C VAL A 408 6.84 2.56 0.88
N ALA A 409 7.52 3.43 0.13
CA ALA A 409 7.49 4.87 0.33
C ALA A 409 6.90 5.60 -0.89
N ASP A 410 6.27 6.73 -0.61
CA ASP A 410 6.02 7.81 -1.58
C ASP A 410 5.31 7.38 -2.88
N THR A 411 4.15 6.70 -2.79
CA THR A 411 3.35 6.29 -3.96
C THR A 411 2.52 7.43 -4.54
N ASN A 412 2.16 7.35 -5.83
CA ASN A 412 1.42 8.41 -6.52
C ASN A 412 -0.02 8.01 -6.90
N ALA A 413 -0.66 8.82 -7.72
CA ALA A 413 -2.04 8.62 -8.15
C ALA A 413 -2.25 7.28 -8.88
N LEU A 414 -3.51 6.84 -8.95
CA LEU A 414 -3.96 5.57 -9.50
C LEU A 414 -3.65 4.31 -8.66
N GLY A 415 -3.01 4.44 -7.48
CA GLY A 415 -2.85 3.31 -6.57
C GLY A 415 -2.52 3.62 -5.10
N SER A 416 -1.98 2.60 -4.44
CA SER A 416 -1.79 2.46 -2.99
C SER A 416 -0.36 2.02 -2.67
N GLY A 417 0.04 2.06 -1.39
CA GLY A 417 1.27 1.39 -0.93
C GLY A 417 1.22 -0.13 -1.18
N ILE A 418 0.13 -0.77 -0.76
CA ILE A 418 -0.20 -2.17 -1.07
C ILE A 418 -1.65 -2.26 -1.57
N ALA A 419 -1.87 -3.00 -2.65
CA ALA A 419 -3.20 -3.34 -3.17
C ALA A 419 -3.41 -4.86 -3.18
N ILE A 420 -4.47 -5.33 -2.54
CA ILE A 420 -4.94 -6.71 -2.61
C ILE A 420 -6.29 -6.70 -3.34
N SER A 421 -6.30 -7.06 -4.62
CA SER A 421 -7.43 -6.74 -5.51
C SER A 421 -7.94 -7.94 -6.33
N ASN A 422 -9.24 -7.89 -6.63
CA ASN A 422 -9.93 -8.71 -7.62
C ASN A 422 -10.21 -7.92 -8.92
N GLN A 423 -9.41 -6.89 -9.22
CA GLN A 423 -9.40 -6.21 -10.51
C GLN A 423 -8.72 -7.09 -11.55
N LYS A 424 -9.47 -7.50 -12.57
CA LYS A 424 -8.99 -8.55 -13.50
C LYS A 424 -8.18 -8.03 -14.68
N PHE A 425 -8.51 -6.82 -15.13
CA PHE A 425 -8.12 -6.19 -16.40
C PHE A 425 -8.52 -6.98 -17.66
N LEU A 426 -8.13 -8.25 -17.78
CA LEU A 426 -8.45 -9.17 -18.89
C LEU A 426 -9.02 -10.50 -18.37
N ASP A 427 -9.42 -11.38 -19.30
CA ASP A 427 -9.83 -12.76 -19.02
C ASP A 427 -8.93 -13.76 -19.79
N PRO A 428 -8.77 -15.01 -19.32
CA PRO A 428 -9.33 -15.58 -18.10
C PRO A 428 -8.47 -15.24 -16.87
N PHE A 429 -9.09 -14.64 -15.86
CA PHE A 429 -8.46 -14.25 -14.60
C PHE A 429 -8.86 -15.19 -13.45
N HIS A 430 -7.97 -15.35 -12.47
CA HIS A 430 -8.18 -16.21 -11.29
C HIS A 430 -8.21 -15.36 -10.01
N PRO A 431 -9.40 -15.03 -9.48
CA PRO A 431 -9.57 -14.22 -8.27
C PRO A 431 -8.85 -14.75 -7.03
N LEU A 432 -8.70 -13.88 -6.04
CA LEU A 432 -8.04 -14.15 -4.76
C LEU A 432 -8.66 -15.37 -4.05
N ALA A 433 -7.84 -16.40 -3.84
CA ALA A 433 -8.20 -17.65 -3.18
C ALA A 433 -7.22 -18.03 -2.04
N GLY A 434 -7.60 -19.01 -1.21
CA GLY A 434 -6.77 -19.46 -0.09
C GLY A 434 -6.62 -18.41 1.00
N THR A 435 -5.37 -18.11 1.40
CA THR A 435 -5.01 -17.15 2.45
C THR A 435 -3.99 -16.13 1.94
N ILE A 436 -4.42 -14.88 1.76
CA ILE A 436 -3.54 -13.77 1.38
C ILE A 436 -2.92 -13.19 2.66
N THR A 437 -1.61 -13.34 2.81
CA THR A 437 -0.87 -12.97 4.03
C THR A 437 -0.10 -11.67 3.84
N VAL A 438 -0.56 -10.58 4.45
CA VAL A 438 0.11 -9.27 4.41
C VAL A 438 0.67 -8.98 5.80
N SER A 439 2.00 -9.07 5.98
CA SER A 439 2.59 -9.11 7.33
C SER A 439 3.84 -8.24 7.49
N GLY A 440 3.92 -7.44 8.55
CA GLY A 440 5.14 -6.70 8.91
C GLY A 440 5.59 -5.59 7.94
N ASN A 441 4.76 -5.23 6.96
CA ASN A 441 5.11 -4.19 5.98
C ASN A 441 5.04 -2.78 6.62
N THR A 442 5.85 -1.85 6.11
CA THR A 442 5.84 -0.44 6.50
C THR A 442 5.53 0.42 5.28
N LEU A 443 4.51 1.27 5.39
CA LEU A 443 4.00 2.12 4.31
C LEU A 443 4.15 3.59 4.72
N VAL A 444 4.96 4.35 4.00
CA VAL A 444 5.32 5.74 4.34
C VAL A 444 4.84 6.68 3.24
N ARG A 445 4.04 7.69 3.57
CA ARG A 445 3.54 8.69 2.60
C ARG A 445 2.86 8.06 1.38
N ALA A 446 2.15 6.95 1.60
CA ALA A 446 1.53 6.12 0.57
C ALA A 446 0.00 6.25 0.55
N GLY A 447 -0.59 6.00 -0.62
CA GLY A 447 -1.96 6.39 -0.98
C GLY A 447 -2.01 7.78 -1.62
N ALA A 448 -3.01 8.05 -2.45
CA ALA A 448 -3.11 9.27 -3.26
C ALA A 448 -4.54 9.52 -3.77
N MET A 449 -4.82 10.74 -4.25
CA MET A 449 -6.09 11.05 -4.93
C MET A 449 -6.22 10.24 -6.24
N ASN A 450 -7.36 9.59 -6.49
CA ASN A 450 -7.66 9.03 -7.80
C ASN A 450 -8.34 10.11 -8.68
N PRO A 451 -7.67 10.65 -9.71
CA PRO A 451 -8.24 11.69 -10.57
C PRO A 451 -9.45 11.23 -11.40
N ASN A 452 -9.65 9.91 -11.57
CA ASN A 452 -10.82 9.37 -12.28
C ASN A 452 -12.06 9.28 -11.39
N TRP A 453 -11.86 8.96 -10.10
CA TRP A 453 -12.95 8.73 -9.16
C TRP A 453 -13.29 9.98 -8.32
N ASN A 454 -12.36 10.95 -8.25
CA ASN A 454 -12.43 12.13 -7.39
C ASN A 454 -12.58 11.78 -5.89
N HIS A 455 -12.05 10.61 -5.49
CA HIS A 455 -11.82 10.21 -4.10
C HIS A 455 -10.44 9.54 -3.97
N PRO A 456 -9.83 9.54 -2.78
CA PRO A 456 -8.48 9.00 -2.59
C PRO A 456 -8.47 7.48 -2.41
N MET A 457 -7.35 6.87 -2.79
CA MET A 457 -6.97 5.52 -2.37
C MET A 457 -6.06 5.60 -1.15
N GLY A 458 -6.20 4.64 -0.24
CA GLY A 458 -5.45 4.56 0.99
C GLY A 458 -4.07 3.93 0.83
N ALA A 459 -3.29 3.93 1.90
CA ALA A 459 -1.97 3.31 1.95
C ALA A 459 -2.04 1.79 1.72
N LEU A 460 -3.03 1.10 2.29
CA LEU A 460 -3.31 -0.32 2.03
C LEU A 460 -4.78 -0.51 1.65
N ARG A 461 -5.08 -0.95 0.43
CA ARG A 461 -6.45 -1.28 0.00
C ARG A 461 -6.70 -2.77 -0.19
N VAL A 462 -7.90 -3.20 0.18
CA VAL A 462 -8.49 -4.47 -0.28
C VAL A 462 -9.69 -4.13 -1.17
N ASP A 463 -9.67 -4.63 -2.41
CA ASP A 463 -10.51 -4.11 -3.50
C ASP A 463 -11.25 -5.24 -4.23
N SER A 464 -12.55 -5.38 -3.93
CA SER A 464 -13.44 -6.30 -4.63
C SER A 464 -13.91 -5.72 -5.97
N TYR A 465 -12.99 -5.54 -6.90
CA TYR A 465 -13.25 -4.80 -8.14
C TYR A 465 -14.18 -5.56 -9.11
N ASP A 466 -13.76 -6.68 -9.71
CA ASP A 466 -14.60 -7.48 -10.61
C ASP A 466 -15.30 -8.66 -9.92
N SER A 467 -14.93 -8.99 -8.68
CA SER A 467 -15.56 -10.05 -7.88
C SER A 467 -15.34 -9.87 -6.38
N ALA A 468 -16.22 -10.46 -5.56
CA ALA A 468 -16.10 -10.44 -4.10
C ALA A 468 -14.83 -11.14 -3.61
N ILE A 469 -14.29 -10.69 -2.48
CA ILE A 469 -13.14 -11.35 -1.84
C ILE A 469 -13.62 -12.66 -1.19
N GLU A 470 -13.19 -13.82 -1.70
CA GLU A 470 -13.48 -15.12 -1.08
C GLU A 470 -12.30 -15.65 -0.24
N ALA A 471 -11.06 -15.30 -0.58
CA ALA A 471 -9.88 -15.61 0.23
C ALA A 471 -9.94 -15.03 1.65
N ASN A 472 -9.22 -15.66 2.58
CA ASN A 472 -8.93 -15.06 3.87
C ASN A 472 -7.81 -14.02 3.70
N VAL A 473 -8.07 -12.76 4.04
CA VAL A 473 -7.06 -11.68 3.95
C VAL A 473 -6.58 -11.33 5.34
N SER A 474 -5.33 -11.67 5.65
CA SER A 474 -4.72 -11.51 6.97
C SER A 474 -3.67 -10.42 6.94
N ILE A 475 -4.05 -9.21 7.38
CA ILE A 475 -3.19 -8.04 7.51
C ILE A 475 -2.67 -7.99 8.95
N THR A 476 -1.35 -8.01 9.14
CA THR A 476 -0.73 -8.20 10.45
C THR A 476 0.52 -7.33 10.63
N GLY A 477 0.74 -6.77 11.82
CA GLY A 477 1.98 -6.06 12.18
C GLY A 477 2.36 -4.90 11.25
N THR A 478 1.39 -4.31 10.56
CA THR A 478 1.65 -3.31 9.50
C THR A 478 1.83 -1.92 10.10
N THR A 479 2.88 -1.21 9.69
CA THR A 479 3.11 0.19 10.07
C THR A 479 2.70 1.11 8.92
N ILE A 480 1.96 2.17 9.21
CA ILE A 480 1.55 3.18 8.23
C ILE A 480 1.88 4.55 8.81
N THR A 481 2.61 5.39 8.08
CA THR A 481 3.13 6.67 8.56
C THR A 481 2.97 7.75 7.50
N ASP A 482 2.55 8.95 7.90
CA ASP A 482 2.41 10.15 7.05
C ASP A 482 1.51 9.94 5.81
N SER A 483 0.51 9.05 5.86
CA SER A 483 -0.36 8.82 4.68
C SER A 483 -1.12 10.11 4.36
N PRO A 484 -1.05 10.65 3.12
CA PRO A 484 -1.71 11.91 2.76
C PRO A 484 -3.24 11.81 2.80
N TYR A 485 -3.80 10.60 2.83
CA TYR A 485 -5.23 10.33 2.93
C TYR A 485 -5.50 9.24 3.99
N SER A 486 -6.00 8.07 3.59
CA SER A 486 -6.46 7.02 4.49
C SER A 486 -5.42 5.90 4.69
N ALA A 487 -5.45 5.26 5.86
CA ALA A 487 -4.52 4.17 6.15
C ALA A 487 -4.98 2.83 5.54
N PHE A 488 -6.19 2.38 5.87
CA PHE A 488 -6.80 1.16 5.34
C PHE A 488 -8.05 1.49 4.51
N GLU A 489 -8.16 0.90 3.32
CA GLU A 489 -9.27 1.10 2.38
C GLU A 489 -9.96 -0.24 2.04
N PHE A 490 -11.30 -0.25 2.02
CA PHE A 490 -12.12 -1.42 1.68
C PHE A 490 -13.16 -1.07 0.62
N VAL A 491 -12.82 -1.30 -0.65
CA VAL A 491 -13.50 -0.72 -1.80
C VAL A 491 -14.01 -1.78 -2.79
N SER A 492 -14.92 -1.38 -3.68
CA SER A 492 -15.29 -2.14 -4.87
C SER A 492 -15.13 -1.20 -6.06
N GLY A 493 -13.90 -1.04 -6.53
CA GLY A 493 -13.51 0.07 -7.42
C GLY A 493 -14.25 0.14 -8.76
N SER A 494 -14.93 -0.95 -9.16
CA SER A 494 -15.80 -0.99 -10.35
C SER A 494 -17.15 -0.29 -10.19
N GLY A 495 -17.53 0.13 -8.97
CA GLY A 495 -18.86 0.65 -8.68
C GLY A 495 -19.97 -0.40 -8.65
N ARG A 496 -19.64 -1.70 -8.71
CA ARG A 496 -20.64 -2.79 -8.71
C ARG A 496 -21.06 -3.27 -7.32
N GLY A 497 -20.35 -2.86 -6.25
CA GLY A 497 -20.71 -3.19 -4.88
C GLY A 497 -20.53 -4.66 -4.52
N TYR A 498 -19.47 -5.30 -5.02
CA TYR A 498 -19.07 -6.61 -4.50
C TYR A 498 -18.61 -6.51 -3.03
N ALA A 499 -18.46 -7.66 -2.38
CA ALA A 499 -18.16 -7.71 -0.95
C ALA A 499 -16.65 -7.82 -0.66
N THR A 500 -16.16 -6.96 0.22
CA THR A 500 -14.87 -7.13 0.92
C THR A 500 -15.14 -7.83 2.25
N LYS A 501 -14.77 -9.11 2.35
CA LYS A 501 -15.08 -10.00 3.48
C LYS A 501 -13.88 -10.90 3.79
N ASN A 502 -13.97 -11.66 4.89
CA ASN A 502 -12.91 -12.55 5.37
C ASN A 502 -11.59 -11.81 5.71
N ILE A 503 -11.69 -10.53 6.07
CA ILE A 503 -10.54 -9.65 6.37
C ILE A 503 -10.28 -9.57 7.88
N THR A 504 -9.01 -9.68 8.25
CA THR A 504 -8.48 -9.35 9.59
C THR A 504 -7.38 -8.29 9.46
N VAL A 505 -7.39 -7.31 10.37
CA VAL A 505 -6.26 -6.42 10.67
C VAL A 505 -5.85 -6.63 12.13
N ASP A 506 -4.61 -7.06 12.39
CA ASP A 506 -4.08 -7.33 13.73
C ASP A 506 -2.72 -6.65 13.99
N GLY A 507 -2.64 -5.84 15.04
CA GLY A 507 -1.36 -5.31 15.54
C GLY A 507 -0.73 -4.23 14.66
N ALA A 508 -1.56 -3.43 13.98
CA ALA A 508 -1.07 -2.33 13.14
C ALA A 508 -0.78 -1.05 13.95
N THR A 509 0.20 -0.27 13.49
CA THR A 509 0.47 1.08 13.96
C THR A 509 0.21 2.07 12.84
N VAL A 510 -0.60 3.09 13.10
CA VAL A 510 -0.91 4.18 12.15
C VAL A 510 -0.51 5.50 12.79
N ASP A 511 0.28 6.31 12.09
CA ASP A 511 0.77 7.60 12.56
C ASP A 511 0.58 8.67 11.47
N GLU A 512 0.07 9.84 11.85
CA GLU A 512 -0.18 10.99 10.96
C GLU A 512 -0.94 10.62 9.65
N ALA A 513 -2.05 9.88 9.77
CA ALA A 513 -2.95 9.59 8.65
C ALA A 513 -3.86 10.79 8.36
N GLY A 514 -3.67 11.43 7.20
CA GLY A 514 -4.25 12.72 6.84
C GLY A 514 -5.78 12.80 6.91
N THR A 515 -6.49 11.74 6.51
CA THR A 515 -7.96 11.65 6.64
C THR A 515 -8.39 10.64 7.69
N VAL A 516 -8.38 9.34 7.38
CA VAL A 516 -9.01 8.31 8.20
C VAL A 516 -8.19 7.04 8.36
N VAL A 517 -8.32 6.36 9.51
CA VAL A 517 -7.67 5.06 9.73
C VAL A 517 -8.34 3.98 8.89
N VAL A 518 -9.67 4.02 8.77
CA VAL A 518 -10.45 3.10 7.93
C VAL A 518 -11.35 3.88 6.99
N GLN A 519 -11.23 3.61 5.69
CA GLN A 519 -12.09 4.08 4.61
C GLN A 519 -12.87 2.88 4.04
N ALA A 520 -14.10 2.68 4.50
CA ALA A 520 -14.95 1.57 4.09
C ALA A 520 -16.04 2.03 3.10
N GLU A 521 -16.00 1.47 1.90
CA GLU A 521 -16.73 1.94 0.72
C GLU A 521 -17.43 0.80 -0.05
N SER A 522 -17.21 -0.44 0.34
CA SER A 522 -17.88 -1.63 -0.19
C SER A 522 -18.72 -2.31 0.90
N GLN A 523 -19.66 -3.16 0.53
CA GLN A 523 -20.34 -4.02 1.50
C GLN A 523 -19.39 -5.10 2.05
N GLY A 524 -19.70 -5.68 3.20
CA GLY A 524 -18.99 -6.84 3.74
C GLY A 524 -18.59 -6.69 5.21
N ALA A 525 -17.40 -7.16 5.57
CA ALA A 525 -16.93 -7.14 6.96
C ALA A 525 -15.39 -7.28 7.10
N ALA A 526 -14.84 -6.57 8.10
CA ALA A 526 -13.46 -6.73 8.55
C ALA A 526 -13.38 -6.72 10.09
N THR A 527 -12.46 -7.51 10.65
CA THR A 527 -12.16 -7.51 12.09
C THR A 527 -10.85 -6.78 12.36
N PHE A 528 -10.90 -5.75 13.20
CA PHE A 528 -9.74 -4.96 13.62
C PHE A 528 -9.40 -5.25 15.07
N ARG A 529 -8.13 -5.52 15.37
CA ARG A 529 -7.63 -5.76 16.73
C ARG A 529 -6.20 -5.24 16.91
N ASN A 530 -5.86 -4.81 18.12
CA ASN A 530 -4.54 -4.28 18.47
C ASN A 530 -4.05 -3.13 17.56
N VAL A 531 -4.95 -2.42 16.87
CA VAL A 531 -4.59 -1.30 15.97
C VAL A 531 -4.51 -0.01 16.76
N ARG A 532 -3.31 0.57 16.84
CA ARG A 532 -3.07 1.87 17.46
C ARG A 532 -2.97 2.95 16.40
N ALA A 533 -3.66 4.07 16.60
CA ALA A 533 -3.55 5.26 15.77
C ALA A 533 -3.10 6.50 16.56
N THR A 534 -2.29 7.35 15.93
CA THR A 534 -1.96 8.71 16.33
C THR A 534 -2.00 9.63 15.10
N GLY A 535 -2.12 10.95 15.30
CA GLY A 535 -2.11 11.91 14.18
C GLY A 535 -3.29 11.84 13.20
N VAL A 536 -4.43 11.26 13.57
CA VAL A 536 -5.57 11.05 12.65
C VAL A 536 -6.22 12.38 12.29
N GLY A 537 -6.02 12.82 11.04
CA GLY A 537 -6.30 14.19 10.60
C GLY A 537 -7.77 14.54 10.36
N ALA A 538 -8.68 13.57 10.22
CA ALA A 538 -10.12 13.82 10.17
C ALA A 538 -10.93 12.96 11.15
N ALA A 539 -11.03 11.64 10.94
CA ALA A 539 -11.82 10.74 11.78
C ALA A 539 -11.23 9.33 11.80
N GLY A 540 -11.53 8.50 12.79
CA GLY A 540 -11.07 7.11 12.80
C GLY A 540 -11.63 6.28 11.63
N ILE A 541 -12.93 6.40 11.37
CA ILE A 541 -13.68 5.58 10.42
C ILE A 541 -14.53 6.44 9.50
N TYR A 542 -14.32 6.33 8.18
CA TYR A 542 -15.34 6.58 7.16
C TYR A 542 -15.97 5.23 6.78
N ASN A 543 -17.30 5.12 6.81
CA ASN A 543 -18.02 3.88 6.47
C ASN A 543 -19.31 4.23 5.73
N CYS A 544 -19.21 4.29 4.41
CA CYS A 544 -20.22 4.80 3.51
C CYS A 544 -20.27 3.93 2.23
N PRO A 545 -20.81 2.70 2.28
CA PRO A 545 -20.74 1.75 1.17
C PRO A 545 -21.49 2.20 -0.09
N TYR A 546 -20.88 2.00 -1.25
CA TYR A 546 -21.46 2.27 -2.56
C TYR A 546 -21.46 1.03 -3.48
N PRO A 547 -22.36 0.97 -4.49
CA PRO A 547 -23.50 1.86 -4.72
C PRO A 547 -24.61 1.65 -3.68
N THR A 548 -25.53 2.61 -3.59
CA THR A 548 -26.70 2.55 -2.70
C THR A 548 -27.47 1.25 -2.89
N GLY A 549 -27.77 0.55 -1.79
CA GLY A 549 -28.49 -0.73 -1.80
C GLY A 549 -27.62 -1.97 -2.04
N SER A 550 -26.30 -1.83 -2.21
CA SER A 550 -25.38 -2.98 -2.30
C SER A 550 -25.32 -3.78 -0.99
N GLY A 551 -25.20 -3.11 0.15
CA GLY A 551 -25.16 -3.73 1.49
C GLY A 551 -24.64 -2.77 2.55
N VAL A 552 -24.07 -3.31 3.63
CA VAL A 552 -23.40 -2.56 4.71
C VAL A 552 -22.01 -3.11 4.96
N PHE A 553 -21.09 -2.30 5.49
CA PHE A 553 -19.78 -2.78 5.95
C PHE A 553 -19.73 -2.92 7.47
N THR A 554 -19.46 -4.13 7.95
CA THR A 554 -19.41 -4.46 9.38
C THR A 554 -17.99 -4.41 9.91
N LEU A 555 -17.67 -3.37 10.68
CA LEU A 555 -16.39 -3.26 11.41
C LEU A 555 -16.50 -3.90 12.79
N THR A 556 -15.80 -5.02 12.98
CA THR A 556 -15.74 -5.73 14.26
C THR A 556 -14.52 -5.30 15.06
N ASN A 557 -14.73 -4.65 16.22
CA ASN A 557 -13.66 -4.35 17.17
C ASN A 557 -13.33 -5.62 17.99
N GLY A 558 -12.21 -6.26 17.66
CA GLY A 558 -11.69 -7.45 18.34
C GLY A 558 -10.85 -7.16 19.61
N GLY A 559 -10.82 -5.92 20.09
CA GLY A 559 -10.07 -5.50 21.26
C GLY A 559 -8.65 -4.96 20.95
N GLY A 560 -8.05 -4.27 21.93
CA GLY A 560 -6.69 -3.69 21.81
C GLY A 560 -6.56 -2.46 20.90
N ASN A 561 -7.63 -2.05 20.22
CA ASN A 561 -7.63 -0.86 19.37
C ASN A 561 -7.61 0.43 20.21
N SER A 562 -6.97 1.49 19.71
CA SER A 562 -6.92 2.79 20.39
C SER A 562 -6.59 3.96 19.46
N GLY A 563 -7.22 5.11 19.69
CA GLY A 563 -6.91 6.38 19.01
C GLY A 563 -7.73 6.67 17.75
N TRP A 564 -8.69 5.80 17.40
CA TRP A 564 -9.48 5.91 16.17
C TRP A 564 -10.95 5.49 16.34
N ASP A 565 -11.49 5.62 17.56
CA ASP A 565 -12.88 5.24 17.88
C ASP A 565 -13.96 6.22 17.34
N SER A 566 -13.55 7.25 16.60
CA SER A 566 -14.45 8.25 16.00
C SER A 566 -14.91 7.87 14.60
N VAL A 567 -16.15 8.24 14.25
CA VAL A 567 -16.78 7.93 12.96
C VAL A 567 -17.14 9.22 12.25
N TRP A 568 -16.81 9.32 10.96
CA TRP A 568 -17.22 10.42 10.08
C TRP A 568 -18.75 10.51 10.04
N ALA A 569 -19.26 11.73 10.21
CA ALA A 569 -20.65 11.91 10.61
C ALA A 569 -21.64 12.01 9.42
N ASP A 570 -21.15 12.12 8.19
CA ASP A 570 -21.92 12.46 7.00
C ASP A 570 -21.38 11.78 5.72
N CYS A 571 -22.09 10.79 5.20
CA CYS A 571 -21.71 10.09 3.97
C CYS A 571 -21.97 10.88 2.67
N SER A 572 -22.49 12.11 2.73
CA SER A 572 -22.60 13.00 1.57
C SER A 572 -21.36 13.88 1.35
N THR A 573 -20.43 13.92 2.32
CA THR A 573 -19.19 14.70 2.24
C THR A 573 -17.96 13.84 2.50
N TRP A 574 -16.86 14.18 1.82
CA TRP A 574 -15.59 13.46 1.91
C TRP A 574 -14.68 14.04 3.00
N PRO A 575 -14.10 13.20 3.90
CA PRO A 575 -13.01 13.60 4.79
C PRO A 575 -11.88 14.29 4.02
N GLN A 576 -11.45 15.48 4.47
CA GLN A 576 -10.35 16.23 3.86
C GLN A 576 -9.09 16.15 4.74
N PRO A 577 -7.88 16.13 4.15
CA PRO A 577 -6.65 16.04 4.94
C PRO A 577 -6.54 17.12 6.01
N GLY A 578 -6.42 16.71 7.28
CA GLY A 578 -6.29 17.62 8.42
C GLY A 578 -7.54 18.44 8.78
N SER A 579 -8.73 18.11 8.29
CA SER A 579 -9.96 18.89 8.57
C SER A 579 -10.50 18.74 9.99
N GLY A 580 -10.02 17.74 10.75
CA GLY A 580 -10.74 17.20 11.91
C GLY A 580 -12.08 16.59 11.51
N ILE A 581 -12.88 16.22 12.52
CA ILE A 581 -14.30 15.94 12.32
C ILE A 581 -14.99 17.31 12.24
N PRO A 582 -15.69 17.65 11.13
CA PRO A 582 -16.46 18.88 11.08
C PRO A 582 -17.59 18.82 12.10
N ASP A 583 -17.90 19.96 12.71
CA ASP A 583 -19.06 20.07 13.61
C ASP A 583 -20.31 19.54 12.90
N PRO A 584 -21.05 18.60 13.49
CA PRO A 584 -22.22 18.01 12.85
C PRO A 584 -23.29 19.09 12.62
N ASP A 585 -23.65 19.33 11.35
CA ASP A 585 -24.62 20.37 10.99
C ASP A 585 -25.89 20.26 11.87
N PRO A 586 -26.25 21.32 12.62
CA PRO A 586 -27.39 21.31 13.52
C PRO A 586 -28.74 21.03 12.85
N ASN A 587 -28.80 21.12 11.51
CA ASN A 587 -29.98 20.87 10.68
C ASN A 587 -29.91 19.54 9.90
N ARG A 588 -28.82 18.77 9.99
CA ARG A 588 -28.68 17.48 9.30
C ARG A 588 -29.50 16.40 10.00
N ASN A 589 -30.21 15.57 9.22
CA ASN A 589 -30.80 14.33 9.72
C ASN A 589 -29.67 13.35 10.09
N LEU A 590 -29.44 13.14 11.39
CA LEU A 590 -28.41 12.25 11.93
C LEU A 590 -28.68 10.77 11.63
N ALA A 591 -29.93 10.41 11.36
CA ALA A 591 -30.40 9.05 11.13
C ALA A 591 -30.39 8.65 9.65
N GLN A 592 -30.31 9.59 8.71
CA GLN A 592 -30.34 9.29 7.28
C GLN A 592 -29.16 8.40 6.87
N GLY A 593 -29.43 7.35 6.09
CA GLY A 593 -28.45 6.36 5.66
C GLY A 593 -27.88 5.45 6.77
N ARG A 594 -28.34 5.58 8.02
CA ARG A 594 -27.79 4.82 9.16
C ARG A 594 -28.30 3.37 9.20
N PRO A 595 -27.53 2.42 9.76
CA PRO A 595 -28.00 1.06 9.99
C PRO A 595 -29.25 1.03 10.87
N ALA A 596 -30.32 0.43 10.36
CA ALA A 596 -31.61 0.30 11.05
C ALA A 596 -32.02 -1.17 11.20
N THR A 597 -32.56 -1.53 12.37
CA THR A 597 -33.02 -2.87 12.75
C THR A 597 -34.40 -2.81 13.37
N ALA A 598 -35.20 -3.86 13.26
CA ALA A 598 -36.56 -3.90 13.82
C ALA A 598 -36.91 -5.26 14.42
N THR A 599 -37.97 -5.29 15.22
CA THR A 599 -38.59 -6.53 15.74
C THR A 599 -39.18 -7.42 14.65
N GLY A 600 -39.40 -6.87 13.46
CA GLY A 600 -39.82 -7.57 12.26
C GLY A 600 -40.10 -6.58 11.12
N SER A 601 -40.34 -7.10 9.92
CA SER A 601 -40.84 -6.32 8.78
C SER A 601 -41.79 -7.16 7.92
N GLN A 602 -42.76 -6.51 7.29
CA GLN A 602 -43.68 -7.12 6.34
C GLN A 602 -43.14 -6.97 4.91
N ASP A 603 -43.07 -8.08 4.15
CA ASP A 603 -42.72 -8.09 2.72
C ASP A 603 -41.45 -7.25 2.41
N VAL A 604 -41.49 -6.34 1.42
CA VAL A 604 -40.37 -5.48 1.03
C VAL A 604 -40.20 -4.22 1.91
N TYR A 605 -40.95 -4.06 2.99
CA TYR A 605 -40.97 -2.86 3.84
C TYR A 605 -39.96 -2.98 5.00
N THR A 606 -38.69 -3.13 4.63
CA THR A 606 -37.54 -3.35 5.54
C THR A 606 -37.18 -2.10 6.36
N PRO A 607 -36.55 -2.24 7.55
CA PRO A 607 -36.25 -1.10 8.43
C PRO A 607 -35.34 -0.02 7.84
N GLY A 608 -34.56 -0.31 6.79
CA GLY A 608 -33.78 0.70 6.06
C GLY A 608 -34.64 1.75 5.35
N LYS A 609 -35.89 1.42 4.98
CA LYS A 609 -36.88 2.33 4.39
C LYS A 609 -37.56 3.28 5.39
N ALA A 610 -36.96 3.44 6.56
CA ALA A 610 -37.35 4.46 7.53
C ALA A 610 -36.26 5.53 7.73
N VAL A 611 -35.19 5.46 6.92
CA VAL A 611 -33.98 6.29 7.00
C VAL A 611 -33.31 6.49 5.63
N ASP A 612 -33.97 6.15 4.50
CA ASP A 612 -33.34 6.21 3.17
C ASP A 612 -33.37 7.62 2.53
N GLY A 613 -34.20 8.53 3.03
CA GLY A 613 -34.38 9.89 2.53
C GLY A 613 -35.58 10.06 1.60
N ASP A 614 -36.28 8.97 1.22
CA ASP A 614 -37.50 9.03 0.40
C ASP A 614 -38.74 8.82 1.26
N ALA A 615 -39.39 9.93 1.62
CA ALA A 615 -40.64 9.92 2.38
C ALA A 615 -41.80 9.14 1.70
N ASN A 616 -41.65 8.63 0.47
CA ASN A 616 -42.63 7.75 -0.20
C ASN A 616 -42.37 6.24 0.04
N THR A 617 -41.17 5.83 0.45
CA THR A 617 -40.91 4.47 0.96
C THR A 617 -41.42 4.34 2.40
N TYR A 618 -41.36 3.15 2.99
CA TYR A 618 -41.63 2.94 4.42
C TYR A 618 -41.13 1.59 4.91
N TRP A 619 -40.84 1.53 6.22
CA TRP A 619 -40.87 0.30 7.02
C TRP A 619 -42.30 0.00 7.48
N GLU A 620 -42.68 -1.28 7.47
CA GLU A 620 -43.90 -1.79 8.12
C GLU A 620 -43.54 -3.00 8.97
N SER A 621 -43.95 -3.01 10.25
CA SER A 621 -43.74 -4.14 11.15
C SER A 621 -44.63 -5.35 10.83
N ALA A 622 -44.42 -6.47 11.53
CA ALA A 622 -45.38 -7.57 11.50
C ALA A 622 -46.79 -7.10 11.94
N ASN A 623 -47.82 -7.54 11.21
CA ASN A 623 -49.22 -7.14 11.43
C ASN A 623 -49.85 -7.86 12.63
N ASN A 624 -50.66 -7.12 13.41
CA ASN A 624 -51.33 -7.52 14.65
C ASN A 624 -50.37 -7.95 15.79
N ALA A 625 -49.10 -7.53 15.73
CA ALA A 625 -48.03 -8.03 16.59
C ALA A 625 -47.45 -6.98 17.58
N PHE A 626 -48.21 -5.96 17.97
CA PHE A 626 -47.75 -4.95 18.93
C PHE A 626 -47.41 -5.55 20.30
N PRO A 627 -46.37 -5.05 21.02
CA PRO A 627 -45.50 -3.94 20.65
C PRO A 627 -44.48 -4.31 19.56
N GLN A 628 -44.15 -3.34 18.71
CA GLN A 628 -43.13 -3.45 17.67
C GLN A 628 -42.14 -2.30 17.81
N ALA A 629 -40.88 -2.53 17.46
CA ALA A 629 -39.83 -1.53 17.62
C ALA A 629 -38.91 -1.44 16.40
N LEU A 630 -38.45 -0.22 16.12
CA LEU A 630 -37.46 0.15 15.12
C LEU A 630 -36.29 0.84 15.86
N THR A 631 -35.06 0.44 15.55
CA THR A 631 -33.83 0.92 16.19
C THR A 631 -32.84 1.39 15.13
N VAL A 632 -32.36 2.62 15.22
CA VAL A 632 -31.35 3.22 14.35
C VAL A 632 -30.04 3.41 15.12
N ASP A 633 -28.91 2.98 14.57
CA ASP A 633 -27.57 3.24 15.11
C ASP A 633 -26.99 4.52 14.49
N LEU A 634 -26.94 5.61 15.25
CA LEU A 634 -26.37 6.90 14.83
C LEU A 634 -24.82 6.88 14.71
N GLY A 635 -24.18 5.73 14.94
CA GLY A 635 -22.74 5.48 14.80
C GLY A 635 -21.89 5.94 15.98
N SER A 636 -22.30 7.03 16.65
CA SER A 636 -21.65 7.57 17.85
C SER A 636 -22.67 8.08 18.85
N THR A 637 -22.26 8.36 20.10
CA THR A 637 -23.17 8.94 21.11
C THR A 637 -23.38 10.42 20.80
N LEU A 638 -24.57 10.76 20.29
CA LEU A 638 -24.92 12.10 19.84
C LEU A 638 -25.95 12.78 20.76
N ALA A 639 -25.80 14.09 20.86
CA ALA A 639 -26.58 14.99 21.70
C ALA A 639 -27.93 15.38 21.05
N ALA A 640 -28.74 14.39 20.66
CA ALA A 640 -30.01 14.61 19.97
C ALA A 640 -31.00 15.46 20.79
N ARG A 641 -31.77 16.32 20.11
CA ARG A 641 -32.72 17.27 20.72
C ARG A 641 -34.12 17.18 20.15
N ARG A 642 -34.29 16.72 18.92
CA ARG A 642 -35.59 16.53 18.27
C ARG A 642 -35.56 15.36 17.31
N LEU A 643 -36.68 14.65 17.21
CA LEU A 643 -36.97 13.73 16.11
C LEU A 643 -38.05 14.31 15.21
N VAL A 644 -38.05 13.92 13.94
CA VAL A 644 -39.20 14.07 13.04
C VAL A 644 -39.57 12.68 12.53
N LEU A 645 -40.81 12.29 12.75
CA LEU A 645 -41.35 11.00 12.34
C LEU A 645 -42.34 11.24 11.20
N LYS A 646 -42.24 10.48 10.11
CA LYS A 646 -43.13 10.63 8.94
C LYS A 646 -43.83 9.33 8.59
N LEU A 647 -44.99 9.48 7.96
CA LEU A 647 -45.62 8.49 7.08
C LEU A 647 -45.65 9.05 5.66
N PRO A 648 -45.88 8.24 4.61
CA PRO A 648 -45.94 8.77 3.27
C PRO A 648 -47.01 9.87 3.09
N PRO A 649 -46.69 10.96 2.38
CA PRO A 649 -47.51 12.18 2.37
C PRO A 649 -48.81 12.04 1.55
N ALA A 650 -48.93 10.99 0.73
CA ALA A 650 -50.09 10.75 -0.10
C ALA A 650 -51.37 10.54 0.74
N SER A 651 -52.46 11.24 0.37
CA SER A 651 -53.73 11.26 1.12
C SER A 651 -54.37 9.88 1.34
N VAL A 652 -54.02 8.88 0.51
CA VAL A 652 -54.41 7.47 0.66
C VAL A 652 -53.98 6.85 2.00
N TRP A 653 -52.96 7.43 2.67
CA TRP A 653 -52.53 6.99 4.00
C TRP A 653 -53.49 7.39 5.13
N GLN A 654 -54.37 8.36 4.88
CA GLN A 654 -55.37 8.86 5.84
C GLN A 654 -54.75 9.44 7.14
N ALA A 655 -55.56 10.15 7.93
CA ALA A 655 -55.13 10.60 9.25
C ALA A 655 -55.23 9.46 10.27
N ARG A 656 -54.17 9.24 11.05
CA ARG A 656 -54.06 8.12 12.00
C ARG A 656 -53.18 8.46 13.20
N THR A 657 -53.38 7.78 14.32
CA THR A 657 -52.56 7.94 15.52
C THR A 657 -51.69 6.70 15.71
N GLN A 658 -50.40 6.88 15.99
CA GLN A 658 -49.53 5.83 16.53
C GLN A 658 -49.17 6.15 17.98
N THR A 659 -49.37 5.19 18.88
CA THR A 659 -48.96 5.31 20.29
C THR A 659 -47.55 4.75 20.42
N LEU A 660 -46.58 5.58 20.82
CA LEU A 660 -45.18 5.15 20.92
C LEU A 660 -44.41 5.84 22.06
N SER A 661 -43.34 5.18 22.48
CA SER A 661 -42.28 5.72 23.33
C SER A 661 -40.95 5.81 22.59
N VAL A 662 -40.09 6.75 22.99
CA VAL A 662 -38.71 6.86 22.50
C VAL A 662 -37.78 6.32 23.58
N LEU A 663 -36.89 5.42 23.21
CA LEU A 663 -35.83 4.88 24.06
C LEU A 663 -34.45 5.19 23.47
N GLY A 664 -33.45 5.30 24.34
CA GLY A 664 -32.07 5.58 23.98
C GLY A 664 -31.10 4.65 24.69
N SER A 665 -30.04 4.26 23.98
CA SER A 665 -28.90 3.50 24.51
C SER A 665 -27.58 4.03 23.94
N THR A 666 -26.49 3.87 24.68
CA THR A 666 -25.11 4.11 24.21
C THR A 666 -24.40 2.82 23.80
N ASP A 667 -24.84 1.66 24.31
CA ASP A 667 -24.20 0.35 24.12
C ASP A 667 -24.99 -0.61 23.19
N GLY A 668 -26.23 -0.27 22.84
CA GLY A 668 -27.08 -1.03 21.92
C GLY A 668 -27.90 -2.15 22.58
N SER A 669 -27.70 -2.40 23.87
CA SER A 669 -28.32 -3.45 24.69
C SER A 669 -29.14 -2.88 25.87
N SER A 670 -28.61 -1.89 26.58
CA SER A 670 -29.21 -1.24 27.76
C SER A 670 -30.01 -0.02 27.33
N TYR A 671 -31.34 -0.11 27.28
CA TYR A 671 -32.20 1.00 26.86
C TYR A 671 -32.87 1.71 28.03
N SER A 672 -32.88 3.03 27.97
CA SER A 672 -33.61 3.92 28.88
C SER A 672 -34.74 4.64 28.14
N THR A 673 -35.86 4.92 28.80
CA THR A 673 -36.96 5.70 28.22
C THR A 673 -36.59 7.19 28.18
N VAL A 674 -36.44 7.73 26.97
CA VAL A 674 -36.13 9.15 26.71
C VAL A 674 -37.41 9.97 26.62
N VAL A 675 -38.46 9.42 26.02
CA VAL A 675 -39.81 10.01 25.98
C VAL A 675 -40.82 8.91 26.31
N ALA A 676 -41.63 9.15 27.35
CA ALA A 676 -42.68 8.22 27.78
C ALA A 676 -43.72 7.97 26.67
N SER A 677 -44.41 6.83 26.75
CA SER A 677 -45.39 6.43 25.73
C SER A 677 -46.55 7.43 25.65
N ARG A 678 -46.83 7.91 24.44
CA ARG A 678 -47.97 8.80 24.15
C ARG A 678 -48.43 8.67 22.70
N ASP A 679 -49.62 9.20 22.45
CA ASP A 679 -50.23 9.25 21.13
C ASP A 679 -49.63 10.36 20.26
N TYR A 680 -49.32 10.02 19.02
CA TYR A 680 -48.89 10.94 17.98
C TYR A 680 -49.77 10.81 16.74
N ARG A 681 -50.46 11.89 16.38
CA ARG A 681 -51.39 11.92 15.24
C ARG A 681 -50.66 12.40 13.98
N PHE A 682 -50.60 11.52 12.99
CA PHE A 682 -50.16 11.77 11.63
C PHE A 682 -51.39 12.17 10.80
N ASP A 683 -51.27 13.19 9.97
CA ASP A 683 -52.33 13.66 9.07
C ASP A 683 -51.75 14.10 7.73
N PRO A 684 -52.19 13.57 6.57
CA PRO A 684 -51.70 14.01 5.28
C PRO A 684 -52.01 15.49 4.99
N ALA A 685 -53.03 16.08 5.63
CA ALA A 685 -53.30 17.53 5.54
C ALA A 685 -52.19 18.38 6.19
N THR A 686 -51.36 17.79 7.06
CA THR A 686 -50.13 18.40 7.61
C THR A 686 -48.88 17.63 7.17
N GLY A 687 -48.90 17.03 5.97
CA GLY A 687 -47.75 16.34 5.39
C GLY A 687 -47.35 15.04 6.09
N ASN A 688 -48.28 14.40 6.82
CA ASN A 688 -48.10 13.14 7.54
C ASN A 688 -46.82 13.12 8.42
N THR A 689 -46.52 14.26 9.05
CA THR A 689 -45.27 14.51 9.78
C THR A 689 -45.55 14.87 11.24
N VAL A 690 -44.77 14.32 12.17
CA VAL A 690 -44.84 14.57 13.61
C VAL A 690 -43.46 14.95 14.15
N THR A 691 -43.38 16.00 14.98
CA THR A 691 -42.16 16.38 15.70
C THR A 691 -42.17 15.84 17.14
N VAL A 692 -41.03 15.32 17.60
CA VAL A 692 -40.82 14.83 18.98
C VAL A 692 -39.58 15.50 19.59
N SER A 693 -39.77 16.55 20.38
CA SER A 693 -38.66 17.11 21.17
C SER A 693 -38.20 16.13 22.26
N LEU A 694 -36.88 16.06 22.46
CA LEU A 694 -36.20 15.20 23.42
C LEU A 694 -35.65 16.04 24.59
N PRO A 695 -35.49 15.48 25.81
CA PRO A 695 -34.85 16.18 26.92
C PRO A 695 -33.44 16.69 26.57
N SER A 696 -33.06 17.86 27.07
CA SER A 696 -31.74 18.48 26.78
C SER A 696 -30.54 17.68 27.30
N GLY A 697 -30.74 16.78 28.26
CA GLY A 697 -29.73 15.82 28.73
C GLY A 697 -29.59 14.56 27.86
N THR A 698 -30.37 14.43 26.79
CA THR A 698 -30.34 13.22 25.93
C THR A 698 -29.00 13.12 25.21
N ASN A 699 -28.31 12.01 25.42
CA ASN A 699 -27.14 11.60 24.66
C ASN A 699 -27.31 10.10 24.38
N LEU A 700 -27.38 9.71 23.11
CA LEU A 700 -27.62 8.32 22.71
C LEU A 700 -26.88 8.01 21.41
N ARG A 701 -26.54 6.73 21.22
CA ARG A 701 -26.07 6.18 19.94
C ARG A 701 -27.19 5.42 19.24
N TYR A 702 -27.92 4.59 19.98
CA TYR A 702 -29.02 3.79 19.47
C TYR A 702 -30.34 4.45 19.84
N LEU A 703 -31.03 4.95 18.81
CA LEU A 703 -32.36 5.53 18.90
C LEU A 703 -33.38 4.42 18.65
N ARG A 704 -34.28 4.14 19.61
CA ARG A 704 -35.35 3.15 19.45
C ARG A 704 -36.73 3.78 19.60
N LEU A 705 -37.58 3.59 18.60
CA LEU A 705 -39.02 3.82 18.70
C LEU A 705 -39.69 2.51 19.08
N GLN A 706 -40.51 2.50 20.13
CA GLN A 706 -41.33 1.35 20.51
C GLN A 706 -42.81 1.72 20.44
N VAL A 707 -43.50 1.17 19.44
CA VAL A 707 -44.89 1.45 19.10
C VAL A 707 -45.80 0.37 19.70
N THR A 708 -46.88 0.78 20.35
CA THR A 708 -47.84 -0.11 21.03
C THR A 708 -49.21 -0.16 20.38
N ALA A 709 -49.55 0.81 19.52
CA ALA A 709 -50.79 0.81 18.74
C ALA A 709 -50.67 1.72 17.50
N ASN A 710 -51.50 1.47 16.49
CA ASN A 710 -51.74 2.33 15.33
C ASN A 710 -53.24 2.27 14.98
N THR A 711 -53.90 3.42 14.82
CA THR A 711 -55.35 3.47 14.55
C THR A 711 -55.72 3.33 13.07
N GLY A 712 -54.75 3.42 12.16
CA GLY A 712 -54.97 3.37 10.70
C GLY A 712 -54.53 2.07 10.03
N TRP A 713 -53.72 1.25 10.70
CA TRP A 713 -53.20 -0.01 10.18
C TRP A 713 -52.75 -0.94 11.32
N PRO A 714 -52.84 -2.28 11.23
CA PRO A 714 -52.49 -3.18 12.33
C PRO A 714 -50.96 -3.39 12.55
N ALA A 715 -50.10 -2.53 12.02
CA ALA A 715 -48.64 -2.56 12.20
C ALA A 715 -48.07 -1.17 12.52
N ALA A 716 -46.87 -1.13 13.09
CA ALA A 716 -46.07 0.09 13.18
C ALA A 716 -45.49 0.43 11.80
N GLN A 717 -45.55 1.70 11.42
CA GLN A 717 -45.05 2.17 10.12
C GLN A 717 -44.33 3.51 10.25
N PHE A 718 -43.24 3.70 9.51
CA PHE A 718 -42.54 4.98 9.33
C PHE A 718 -41.94 5.05 7.93
N SER A 719 -42.07 6.20 7.24
CA SER A 719 -41.29 6.52 6.04
C SER A 719 -39.98 7.21 6.39
N GLU A 720 -39.98 8.06 7.41
CA GLU A 720 -38.76 8.65 7.96
C GLU A 720 -38.78 8.64 9.49
N VAL A 721 -37.61 8.39 10.06
CA VAL A 721 -37.24 8.59 11.46
C VAL A 721 -36.03 9.50 11.47
N GLU A 722 -36.27 10.80 11.36
CA GLU A 722 -35.22 11.81 11.34
C GLU A 722 -34.81 12.18 12.78
N ALA A 723 -33.54 12.48 13.00
CA ALA A 723 -33.02 12.93 14.30
C ALA A 723 -32.11 14.15 14.12
N TYR A 724 -32.20 15.13 15.03
CA TYR A 724 -31.51 16.42 14.92
C TYR A 724 -30.85 16.85 16.24
N LEU A 725 -29.79 17.66 16.13
CA LEU A 725 -29.14 18.34 17.28
C LEU A 725 -29.85 19.64 17.67
N THR A 726 -30.81 20.10 16.89
CA THR A 726 -31.69 21.24 17.18
C THR A 726 -33.01 20.80 17.82
N SER A 727 -33.55 21.65 18.70
CA SER A 727 -34.77 21.43 19.52
C SER A 727 -36.08 21.37 18.75
#